data_AF-F9D3X9-F1
#
_entry.id   AF-F9D3X9-F1
#
_cell.length_a   1.000
_cell.length_b   1.000
_cell.length_c   1.000
_cell.angle_alpha   90.00
_cell.angle_beta   90.00
_cell.angle_gamma   90.00
#
_symmetry.space_group_name_H-M   'P 1'
#
loop_
_entity.id
_entity.type
_entity.pdbx_description
1 polymer ?
#
loop_
_entity_poly.entity_id
_entity_poly.type
_entity_poly.pdbx_seq_one_letter_code
_entity_poly.pdbx_strand_id
1 'polypeptide(L)'
;MLRVWNHARGHGGELTPVGERQQQGLAVRMAARFPLLMQSGARVEARSSVVGRCRRSMEAFCTELGRRCPGIGLTAVTDSADMRWMSYDSPDELLLQRDTRVPLGVSPQRWAAAVFREPARVADAERLFSEVFTIATDMQDVDGLRVSLFDLFTREEMEALYRQNCTRMKWQNGRVPGNHDIPALCAARLWRHISAEADAALATGRPAATLRFGHDTALYRLLSLLGVADPSEGRGELDRIVPMAANLQMLFCRRAGAASTAAAGQGNDDVLVGFWLNELPATLTALQPVARQDGVDYYSWTAVKRAARPWLDRQLWKDRTQGINTLVGTDYAVTQAAGRYGKGSEEHGQTLPAVLEPHGHTFWTPQTQDTEQKCVAPYYYRDSLFQGFRASHWLVGGCTQDYGSFTLMPMTGRLRLCPAERATPFSHTGETAHPYYYAANLPAEQLLAEMTARSHSALFRFTPGRSGEMHVAVHPNSDEREGFVAVDTARRCIWGYNPVHRIYQGWGERAGFSGWFVVEFQQPVKAFGVRDTVAYVTLDARAGEPVLVRAASSFVDVDGAWANLRAELPAWDFLGTRLALDSIWQQRLQTLPVEAADEAAASQFYGTLYRASFLPHEMSDVDGRRPAFATGRPVSGATAYGDFSMWDIYRAQLPLLSLVAPERMPLMMQSLVQMYREGGWMPIFPCWNSYTAAMIGDHAAAALADSWVRGTRGFDLAGAYAGLRRNAFERPATFAEYKDGMGRRALESYLRYGYIPMEDSVQEAFHTHEQVSRTLEYAYDDFCDAQLAKALGRTADYEALMKRARNWRNVINPHTGWADGRHRNGRWLGNRDLTNRVPFITEGAVIHYSFYVPHDIYGLMEAMGGREKFIQKLDTLFGISSPSSTGEGRDGAGEASDGALSSASGEAFYWHGNEPCHQIPYMYAWAGQPWKTQQLVRRILQTEYLDLPGGLSGNDDAGQMSAWYIFSALGFYPVCPATPYYILGSPTFRRARIGRLVMEAPDASAENIYIQRATWNGRPYTRNYISHDMLAGGGTLRLDMGPRPNKAWGSRPEDCPPDVMQ
;
A
#
# COMPACT_ATOMS: atom_id res chain seq x y z
N MET A 1 15.15 53.87 0.12
CA MET A 1 14.42 52.62 0.43
C MET A 1 13.53 52.12 -0.70
N LEU A 2 12.62 52.91 -1.31
CA LEU A 2 11.76 52.38 -2.39
C LEU A 2 12.51 51.87 -3.63
N ARG A 3 13.55 52.58 -4.11
CA ARG A 3 14.45 52.10 -5.18
C ARG A 3 15.21 50.83 -4.81
N VAL A 4 15.72 50.79 -3.58
CA VAL A 4 16.43 49.63 -3.01
C VAL A 4 15.50 48.43 -2.92
N TRP A 5 14.28 48.64 -2.41
CA TRP A 5 13.23 47.65 -2.31
C TRP A 5 12.75 47.18 -3.69
N ASN A 6 12.69 48.06 -4.69
CA ASN A 6 12.33 47.71 -6.06
C ASN A 6 13.43 46.92 -6.78
N HIS A 7 14.72 47.20 -6.50
CA HIS A 7 15.84 46.39 -6.98
C HIS A 7 15.89 45.02 -6.27
N ALA A 8 15.71 44.99 -4.94
CA ALA A 8 15.63 43.74 -4.17
C ALA A 8 14.40 42.89 -4.55
N ARG A 9 13.28 43.52 -4.93
CA ARG A 9 12.06 42.84 -5.41
C ARG A 9 12.19 42.21 -6.81
N GLY A 10 13.26 42.49 -7.56
CA GLY A 10 13.30 42.23 -9.00
C GLY A 10 14.48 41.39 -9.51
N HIS A 11 15.60 41.30 -8.79
CA HIS A 11 16.79 40.61 -9.30
C HIS A 11 16.98 39.16 -8.79
N GLY A 12 16.07 38.69 -7.92
CA GLY A 12 16.05 37.35 -7.31
C GLY A 12 15.81 36.20 -8.31
N GLY A 13 16.77 35.99 -9.21
CA GLY A 13 16.67 35.04 -10.31
C GLY A 13 17.21 35.54 -11.66
N GLU A 14 17.94 36.66 -11.68
CA GLU A 14 18.65 37.12 -12.88
C GLU A 14 20.11 36.67 -12.90
N LEU A 15 20.61 36.35 -14.09
CA LEU A 15 22.01 35.99 -14.26
C LEU A 15 22.83 37.27 -14.17
N THR A 16 23.74 37.36 -13.20
CA THR A 16 24.62 38.53 -13.06
C THR A 16 25.60 38.63 -14.24
N PRO A 17 26.13 39.81 -14.58
CA PRO A 17 27.15 39.94 -15.61
C PRO A 17 28.41 39.09 -15.35
N VAL A 18 28.75 38.86 -14.08
CA VAL A 18 29.82 37.94 -13.69
C VAL A 18 29.42 36.50 -14.01
N GLY A 19 28.20 36.08 -13.65
CA GLY A 19 27.67 34.74 -13.97
C GLY A 19 27.62 34.48 -15.48
N GLU A 20 27.21 35.48 -16.27
CA GLU A 20 27.22 35.39 -17.74
C GLU A 20 28.63 35.16 -18.29
N ARG A 21 29.61 35.96 -17.85
CA ARG A 21 31.02 35.77 -18.23
C ARG A 21 31.56 34.40 -17.81
N GLN A 22 31.15 33.89 -16.65
CA GLN A 22 31.55 32.56 -16.19
C GLN A 22 30.97 31.45 -17.07
N GLN A 23 29.71 31.54 -17.49
CA GLN A 23 29.08 30.58 -18.42
C GLN A 23 29.72 30.63 -19.81
N GLN A 24 29.99 31.82 -20.34
CA GLN A 24 30.74 31.98 -21.60
C GLN A 24 32.16 31.39 -21.48
N GLY A 25 32.85 31.67 -20.38
CA GLY A 25 34.17 31.10 -20.09
C GLY A 25 34.15 29.57 -19.99
N LEU A 26 33.10 28.99 -19.39
CA LEU A 26 32.91 27.54 -19.34
C LEU A 26 32.71 26.95 -20.74
N ALA A 27 31.93 27.61 -21.60
CA ALA A 27 31.74 27.19 -22.99
C ALA A 27 33.07 27.15 -23.77
N VAL A 28 33.91 28.18 -23.61
CA VAL A 28 35.26 28.22 -24.22
C VAL A 28 36.12 27.05 -23.76
N ARG A 29 36.14 26.77 -22.45
CA ARG A 29 36.96 25.69 -21.90
C ARG A 29 36.44 24.30 -22.28
N MET A 30 35.12 24.11 -22.32
CA MET A 30 34.51 22.85 -22.78
C MET A 30 34.80 22.59 -24.27
N ALA A 31 34.72 23.62 -25.11
CA ALA A 31 35.07 23.52 -26.53
C ALA A 31 36.52 23.08 -26.75
N ALA A 32 37.44 23.66 -25.97
CA ALA A 32 38.86 23.30 -26.02
C ALA A 32 39.13 21.88 -25.49
N ARG A 33 38.44 21.45 -24.43
CA ARG A 33 38.69 20.16 -23.78
C ARG A 33 38.14 18.95 -24.54
N PHE A 34 36.98 19.09 -25.19
CA PHE A 34 36.30 17.97 -25.86
C PHE A 34 36.14 18.24 -27.37
N PRO A 35 37.24 18.41 -28.13
CA PRO A 35 37.18 18.84 -29.52
C PRO A 35 36.39 17.89 -30.43
N LEU A 36 36.40 16.58 -30.15
CA LEU A 36 35.64 15.58 -30.91
C LEU A 36 34.13 15.69 -30.73
N LEU A 37 33.66 16.15 -29.57
CA LEU A 37 32.24 16.36 -29.29
C LEU A 37 31.75 17.72 -29.82
N MET A 38 32.67 18.60 -30.19
CA MET A 38 32.42 19.98 -30.63
C MET A 38 32.88 20.22 -32.08
N GLN A 39 33.03 19.15 -32.86
CA GLN A 39 33.40 19.21 -34.27
C GLN A 39 32.18 19.45 -35.19
N SER A 40 32.44 19.88 -36.43
CA SER A 40 31.38 20.09 -37.42
C SER A 40 30.54 18.82 -37.63
N GLY A 41 29.20 18.96 -37.59
CA GLY A 41 28.25 17.85 -37.69
C GLY A 41 27.97 17.09 -36.40
N ALA A 42 28.63 17.41 -35.29
CA ALA A 42 28.26 16.88 -33.97
C ALA A 42 26.90 17.46 -33.52
N ARG A 43 26.05 16.61 -32.93
CA ARG A 43 24.75 17.05 -32.39
C ARG A 43 24.93 17.50 -30.94
N VAL A 44 24.56 18.73 -30.63
CA VAL A 44 24.56 19.27 -29.27
C VAL A 44 23.16 19.70 -28.91
N GLU A 45 22.59 19.10 -27.86
CA GLU A 45 21.27 19.45 -27.35
C GLU A 45 21.40 20.06 -25.96
N ALA A 46 20.96 21.30 -25.79
CA ALA A 46 20.94 22.01 -24.52
C ALA A 46 19.51 22.14 -24.01
N ARG A 47 19.28 21.74 -22.76
CA ARG A 47 17.97 21.83 -22.11
C ARG A 47 18.08 22.64 -20.81
N SER A 48 17.14 23.54 -20.58
CA SER A 48 17.07 24.36 -19.37
C SER A 48 15.74 24.22 -18.66
N SER A 49 15.78 24.30 -17.33
CA SER A 49 14.59 24.61 -16.52
C SER A 49 13.95 25.93 -16.95
N VAL A 50 12.66 26.10 -16.64
CA VAL A 50 11.90 27.33 -16.92
C VAL A 50 12.30 28.52 -16.02
N VAL A 51 13.20 28.29 -15.06
CA VAL A 51 13.70 29.34 -14.17
C VAL A 51 14.55 30.32 -14.97
N GLY A 52 14.23 31.62 -14.89
CA GLY A 52 14.81 32.67 -15.73
C GLY A 52 16.34 32.72 -15.75
N ARG A 53 17.02 32.55 -14.61
CA ARG A 53 18.50 32.48 -14.57
C ARG A 53 19.08 31.26 -15.27
N CYS A 54 18.44 30.08 -15.18
CA CYS A 54 18.93 28.86 -15.80
C CYS A 54 18.82 28.97 -17.32
N ARG A 55 17.69 29.51 -17.81
CA ARG A 55 17.51 29.82 -19.23
C ARG A 55 18.57 30.78 -19.74
N ARG A 56 18.81 31.89 -19.04
CA ARG A 56 19.86 32.86 -19.40
C ARG A 56 21.26 32.27 -19.34
N SER A 57 21.54 31.37 -18.38
CA SER A 57 22.81 30.66 -18.28
C SER A 57 23.04 29.77 -19.49
N MET A 58 22.01 29.03 -19.90
CA MET A 58 22.02 28.23 -21.13
C MET A 58 22.24 29.12 -22.36
N GLU A 59 21.52 30.24 -22.48
CA GLU A 59 21.64 31.16 -23.63
C GLU A 59 23.05 31.75 -23.75
N ALA A 60 23.63 32.21 -22.64
CA ALA A 60 24.99 32.74 -22.59
C ALA A 60 26.02 31.67 -22.99
N PHE A 61 25.89 30.45 -22.44
CA PHE A 61 26.74 29.32 -22.75
C PHE A 61 26.63 28.91 -24.24
N CYS A 62 25.41 28.70 -24.72
CA CYS A 62 25.12 28.24 -26.08
C CYS A 62 25.54 29.27 -27.14
N THR A 63 25.39 30.57 -26.85
CA THR A 63 25.81 31.65 -27.74
C THR A 63 27.33 31.64 -27.92
N GLU A 64 28.10 31.54 -26.83
CA GLU A 64 29.55 31.47 -26.93
C GLU A 64 30.01 30.15 -27.55
N LEU A 65 29.37 29.02 -27.23
CA LEU A 65 29.68 27.73 -27.85
C LEU A 65 29.47 27.77 -29.37
N GLY A 66 28.34 28.31 -29.84
CA GLY A 66 28.04 28.45 -31.27
C GLY A 66 29.04 29.34 -32.00
N ARG A 67 29.54 30.40 -31.35
CA ARG A 67 30.62 31.25 -31.91
C ARG A 67 31.94 30.50 -32.06
N ARG A 68 32.29 29.64 -31.10
CA ARG A 68 33.55 28.88 -31.10
C ARG A 68 33.51 27.67 -32.04
N CYS A 69 32.32 27.10 -32.24
CA CYS A 69 32.12 25.87 -32.98
C CYS A 69 31.04 26.04 -34.06
N PRO A 70 31.26 26.87 -35.11
CA PRO A 70 30.21 27.29 -36.06
C PRO A 70 29.59 26.18 -36.93
N GLY A 71 30.04 24.92 -36.79
CA GLY A 71 29.52 23.76 -37.53
C GLY A 71 28.76 22.74 -36.68
N ILE A 72 28.56 22.98 -35.38
CA ILE A 72 27.79 22.04 -34.53
C ILE A 72 26.28 22.20 -34.77
N GLY A 73 25.55 21.09 -34.74
CA GLY A 73 24.09 21.08 -34.72
C GLY A 73 23.57 21.37 -33.32
N LEU A 74 23.61 22.64 -32.89
CA LEU A 74 23.19 23.08 -31.57
C LEU A 74 21.68 23.36 -31.52
N THR A 75 20.96 22.65 -30.67
CA THR A 75 19.57 22.95 -30.31
C THR A 75 19.50 23.37 -28.84
N ALA A 76 18.73 24.40 -28.53
CA ALA A 76 18.52 24.87 -27.17
C ALA A 76 17.02 24.93 -26.88
N VAL A 77 16.58 24.23 -25.83
CA VAL A 77 15.17 24.06 -25.48
C VAL A 77 14.96 24.43 -24.01
N THR A 78 13.91 25.20 -23.73
CA THR A 78 13.41 25.42 -22.37
C THR A 78 11.98 24.92 -22.33
N ASP A 79 11.73 23.90 -21.53
CA ASP A 79 10.41 23.27 -21.44
C ASP A 79 10.04 22.98 -19.98
N SER A 80 8.82 23.33 -19.61
CA SER A 80 8.23 22.99 -18.32
C SER A 80 8.15 21.48 -18.07
N ALA A 81 8.00 20.68 -19.13
CA ALA A 81 7.98 19.22 -19.03
C ALA A 81 9.30 18.67 -18.46
N ASP A 82 10.41 19.35 -18.72
CA ASP A 82 11.73 18.92 -18.29
C ASP A 82 11.97 19.14 -16.78
N MET A 83 11.16 19.98 -16.13
CA MET A 83 11.26 20.22 -14.68
C MET A 83 11.08 18.94 -13.87
N ARG A 84 10.25 18.01 -14.36
CA ARG A 84 9.93 16.74 -13.68
C ARG A 84 11.15 15.86 -13.41
N TRP A 85 12.23 16.05 -14.18
CA TRP A 85 13.49 15.33 -14.01
C TRP A 85 14.70 16.24 -13.77
N MET A 86 14.64 17.54 -14.08
CA MET A 86 15.73 18.48 -13.78
C MET A 86 15.74 19.02 -12.35
N SER A 87 14.58 19.25 -11.74
CA SER A 87 14.45 19.87 -10.42
C SER A 87 13.26 19.26 -9.68
N TYR A 88 13.40 17.98 -9.31
CA TYR A 88 12.37 17.27 -8.57
C TYR A 88 12.50 17.57 -7.07
N ASP A 89 11.54 18.31 -6.54
CA ASP A 89 11.35 18.52 -5.11
C ASP A 89 10.30 17.52 -4.62
N SER A 90 10.73 16.66 -3.70
CA SER A 90 9.85 15.64 -3.13
C SER A 90 9.21 16.17 -1.84
N PRO A 91 8.03 15.67 -1.43
CA PRO A 91 7.46 16.04 -0.13
C PRO A 91 8.43 15.82 1.04
N ASP A 92 9.26 14.77 0.99
CA ASP A 92 10.26 14.51 2.03
C ASP A 92 11.42 15.49 2.01
N GLU A 93 11.75 16.03 0.84
CA GLU A 93 12.77 17.07 0.71
C GLU A 93 12.29 18.39 1.32
N LEU A 94 11.02 18.77 1.10
CA LEU A 94 10.41 19.92 1.78
C LEU A 94 10.37 19.72 3.30
N LEU A 95 10.08 18.50 3.75
CA LEU A 95 10.13 18.16 5.18
C LEU A 95 11.55 18.24 5.74
N LEU A 96 12.54 17.66 5.06
CA LEU A 96 13.94 17.76 5.43
C LEU A 96 14.39 19.22 5.50
N GLN A 97 14.01 20.05 4.52
CA GLN A 97 14.33 21.46 4.53
C GLN A 97 13.77 22.16 5.77
N ARG A 98 12.50 21.91 6.10
CA ARG A 98 11.83 22.48 7.27
C ARG A 98 12.45 22.00 8.59
N ASP A 99 12.83 20.73 8.66
CA ASP A 99 13.36 20.10 9.87
C ASP A 99 14.87 20.39 10.05
N THR A 100 15.56 20.85 9.00
CA THR A 100 16.98 21.25 9.05
C THR A 100 17.16 22.54 9.87
N ARG A 101 17.68 22.42 11.08
CA ARG A 101 18.10 23.56 11.91
C ARG A 101 19.62 23.59 12.05
N VAL A 102 20.23 24.67 11.59
CA VAL A 102 21.67 24.94 11.77
C VAL A 102 21.79 26.22 12.61
N PRO A 103 22.26 26.16 13.86
CA PRO A 103 22.37 27.35 14.71
C PRO A 103 23.42 28.32 14.17
N LEU A 104 23.18 29.62 14.34
CA LEU A 104 24.18 30.63 14.04
C LEU A 104 25.33 30.56 15.07
N GLY A 105 26.57 30.51 14.60
CA GLY A 105 27.75 30.40 15.47
C GLY A 105 28.12 31.69 16.22
N VAL A 106 27.35 32.77 16.06
CA VAL A 106 27.60 34.10 16.65
C VAL A 106 26.30 34.70 17.18
N SER A 107 26.40 35.60 18.16
CA SER A 107 25.23 36.28 18.74
C SER A 107 24.82 37.50 17.90
N PRO A 108 23.53 37.67 17.55
CA PRO A 108 23.07 38.85 16.81
C PRO A 108 22.99 40.12 17.67
N GLN A 109 23.32 40.06 18.97
CA GLN A 109 23.14 41.17 19.91
C GLN A 109 23.93 42.43 19.55
N ARG A 110 25.19 42.28 19.12
CA ARG A 110 26.02 43.42 18.70
C ARG A 110 25.41 44.13 17.49
N TRP A 111 25.04 43.36 16.48
CA TRP A 111 24.34 43.87 15.30
C TRP A 111 23.02 44.54 15.67
N ALA A 112 22.20 43.90 16.52
CA ALA A 112 20.93 44.47 16.96
C ALA A 112 21.12 45.80 17.71
N ALA A 113 22.14 45.91 18.57
CA ALA A 113 22.45 47.16 19.28
C ALA A 113 22.99 48.26 18.34
N ALA A 114 23.63 47.89 17.23
CA ALA A 114 24.10 48.84 16.21
C ALA A 114 22.95 49.39 15.34
N VAL A 115 21.89 48.59 15.13
CA VAL A 115 20.76 48.94 14.25
C VAL A 115 19.57 49.52 15.02
N PHE A 116 19.31 49.06 16.25
CA PHE A 116 18.12 49.42 17.03
C PHE A 116 18.46 50.18 18.30
N ARG A 117 17.64 51.18 18.63
CA ARG A 117 17.74 51.95 19.88
C ARG A 117 17.39 51.13 21.12
N GLU A 118 16.48 50.16 20.97
CA GLU A 118 16.01 49.26 22.03
C GLU A 118 16.10 47.80 21.55
N PRO A 119 17.31 47.22 21.44
CA PRO A 119 17.53 45.90 20.85
C PRO A 119 16.79 44.77 21.59
N ALA A 120 16.53 44.93 22.89
CA ALA A 120 15.77 43.98 23.70
C ALA A 120 14.29 43.80 23.26
N ARG A 121 13.76 44.68 22.41
CA ARG A 121 12.39 44.59 21.87
C ARG A 121 12.29 43.82 20.55
N VAL A 122 13.42 43.37 19.99
CA VAL A 122 13.44 42.56 18.76
C VAL A 122 13.09 41.12 19.12
N ALA A 123 11.92 40.65 18.69
CA ALA A 123 11.39 39.34 19.06
C ALA A 123 12.23 38.17 18.52
N ASP A 124 12.80 38.30 17.32
CA ASP A 124 13.66 37.30 16.68
C ASP A 124 14.86 37.98 16.00
N ALA A 125 15.87 38.30 16.81
CA ALA A 125 17.04 39.02 16.35
C ALA A 125 17.91 38.18 15.40
N GLU A 126 17.94 36.85 15.55
CA GLU A 126 18.73 35.96 14.69
C GLU A 126 18.13 35.89 13.28
N ARG A 127 16.81 35.67 13.18
CA ARG A 127 16.14 35.69 11.87
C ARG A 127 16.30 37.03 11.17
N LEU A 128 16.06 38.13 11.88
CA LEU A 128 16.18 39.45 11.29
C LEU A 128 17.62 39.76 10.85
N PHE A 129 18.61 39.34 11.64
CA PHE A 129 20.03 39.42 11.31
C PHE A 129 20.36 38.68 10.01
N SER A 130 19.88 37.43 9.87
CA SER A 130 20.05 36.63 8.65
C SER A 130 19.31 37.23 7.44
N GLU A 131 18.07 37.67 7.60
CA GLU A 131 17.27 38.27 6.51
C GLU A 131 17.90 39.57 5.99
N VAL A 132 18.39 40.45 6.89
CA VAL A 132 19.09 41.68 6.49
C VAL A 132 20.41 41.36 5.77
N PHE A 133 21.13 40.31 6.19
CA PHE A 133 22.32 39.86 5.47
C PHE A 133 21.97 39.34 4.07
N THR A 134 20.89 38.57 3.91
CA THR A 134 20.42 38.14 2.58
C THR A 134 20.10 39.33 1.68
N ILE A 135 19.43 40.36 2.22
CA ILE A 135 19.19 41.60 1.48
C ILE A 135 20.52 42.28 1.11
N ALA A 136 21.50 42.31 2.02
CA ALA A 136 22.82 42.87 1.72
C ALA A 136 23.51 42.11 0.57
N THR A 137 23.42 40.78 0.55
CA THR A 137 23.96 39.94 -0.53
C THR A 137 23.25 40.18 -1.86
N ASP A 138 21.92 40.34 -1.86
CA ASP A 138 21.16 40.62 -3.09
C ASP A 138 21.47 42.01 -3.66
N MET A 139 21.95 42.93 -2.82
CA MET A 139 22.29 44.29 -3.20
C MET A 139 23.74 44.48 -3.67
N GLN A 140 24.58 43.44 -3.66
CA GLN A 140 26.03 43.55 -3.88
C GLN A 140 26.42 44.15 -5.24
N ASP A 141 25.56 44.00 -6.26
CA ASP A 141 25.79 44.48 -7.63
C ASP A 141 24.91 45.70 -8.00
N VAL A 142 24.30 46.36 -7.00
CA VAL A 142 23.48 47.56 -7.25
C VAL A 142 24.35 48.81 -7.30
N ASP A 143 24.55 49.33 -8.51
CA ASP A 143 25.30 50.57 -8.72
C ASP A 143 24.64 51.79 -8.06
N GLY A 144 25.48 52.70 -7.54
CA GLY A 144 25.04 53.99 -7.00
C GLY A 144 24.46 53.95 -5.58
N LEU A 145 24.63 52.85 -4.85
CA LEU A 145 24.35 52.80 -3.41
C LEU A 145 25.32 53.70 -2.65
N ARG A 146 24.78 54.63 -1.85
CA ARG A 146 25.58 55.50 -0.96
C ARG A 146 26.00 54.81 0.34
N VAL A 147 25.36 53.69 0.68
CA VAL A 147 25.57 52.94 1.93
C VAL A 147 25.51 51.46 1.58
N SER A 148 26.51 50.69 2.02
CA SER A 148 26.50 49.24 1.90
C SER A 148 25.84 48.64 3.13
N LEU A 149 24.86 47.75 2.94
CA LEU A 149 24.28 47.03 4.07
C LEU A 149 25.29 46.06 4.71
N PHE A 150 26.36 45.69 4.00
CA PHE A 150 27.45 44.90 4.60
C PHE A 150 28.18 45.65 5.72
N ASP A 151 28.17 47.00 5.72
CA ASP A 151 28.78 47.80 6.78
C ASP A 151 28.07 47.61 8.14
N LEU A 152 26.86 47.03 8.15
CA LEU A 152 26.15 46.68 9.36
C LEU A 152 26.74 45.45 10.06
N PHE A 153 27.54 44.63 9.36
CA PHE A 153 28.06 43.35 9.85
C PHE A 153 29.56 43.40 10.06
N THR A 154 30.05 42.70 11.08
CA THR A 154 31.49 42.42 11.22
C THR A 154 31.89 41.27 10.30
N ARG A 155 33.21 41.15 10.03
CA ARG A 155 33.73 40.03 9.26
C ARG A 155 33.37 38.67 9.88
N GLU A 156 33.49 38.56 11.21
CA GLU A 156 33.17 37.34 11.96
C GLU A 156 31.67 36.97 11.81
N GLU A 157 30.79 37.96 11.89
CA GLU A 157 29.35 37.80 11.68
C GLU A 157 29.00 37.29 10.27
N MET A 158 29.65 37.86 9.23
CA MET A 158 29.47 37.43 7.85
C MET A 158 30.01 36.01 7.62
N GLU A 159 31.18 35.68 8.17
CA GLU A 159 31.76 34.33 8.08
C GLU A 159 30.89 33.28 8.78
N ALA A 160 30.27 33.63 9.91
CA ALA A 160 29.35 32.75 10.63
C ALA A 160 28.08 32.46 9.82
N LEU A 161 27.46 33.47 9.20
CA LEU A 161 26.31 33.31 8.31
C LEU A 161 26.66 32.47 7.08
N TYR A 162 27.83 32.71 6.48
CA TYR A 162 28.32 31.90 5.37
C TYR A 162 28.47 30.43 5.77
N ARG A 163 29.10 30.12 6.91
CA ARG A 163 29.25 28.74 7.41
C ARG A 163 27.92 28.09 7.75
N GLN A 164 26.99 28.84 8.33
CA GLN A 164 25.62 28.37 8.61
C GLN A 164 24.91 27.98 7.30
N ASN A 165 24.97 28.84 6.29
CA ASN A 165 24.39 28.59 4.96
C ASN A 165 25.04 27.39 4.27
N CYS A 166 26.38 27.27 4.32
CA CYS A 166 27.11 26.12 3.75
C CYS A 166 26.70 24.81 4.43
N THR A 167 26.59 24.81 5.76
CA THR A 167 26.17 23.64 6.53
C THR A 167 24.72 23.26 6.20
N ARG A 168 23.82 24.24 6.11
CA ARG A 168 22.42 24.02 5.70
C ARG A 168 22.34 23.42 4.30
N MET A 169 23.08 23.98 3.34
CA MET A 169 23.16 23.44 1.97
C MET A 169 23.69 22.00 1.94
N LYS A 170 24.74 21.70 2.71
CA LYS A 170 25.30 20.35 2.82
C LYS A 170 24.30 19.36 3.44
N TRP A 171 23.55 19.75 4.45
CA TRP A 171 22.55 18.88 5.09
C TRP A 171 21.34 18.63 4.18
N GLN A 172 20.89 19.65 3.44
CA GLN A 172 19.71 19.54 2.59
C GLN A 172 19.98 18.92 1.21
N ASN A 173 21.22 18.96 0.70
CA ASN A 173 21.54 18.54 -0.68
C ASN A 173 22.75 17.62 -0.80
N GLY A 174 23.64 17.61 0.20
CA GLY A 174 24.79 16.72 0.27
C GLY A 174 24.44 15.34 0.84
N ARG A 175 25.45 14.47 0.94
CA ARG A 175 25.31 13.17 1.60
C ARG A 175 25.81 13.26 3.04
N VAL A 176 24.88 13.26 4.01
CA VAL A 176 25.21 13.27 5.44
C VAL A 176 24.35 12.26 6.20
N PRO A 177 24.83 11.63 7.28
CA PRO A 177 24.07 10.61 8.01
C PRO A 177 22.66 11.04 8.48
N GLY A 178 22.45 12.34 8.74
CA GLY A 178 21.21 12.87 9.30
C GLY A 178 20.12 13.26 8.29
N ASN A 179 20.30 13.03 6.99
CA ASN A 179 19.32 13.44 5.97
C ASN A 179 18.66 12.28 5.21
N HIS A 180 18.83 11.06 5.72
CA HIS A 180 18.18 9.82 5.23
C HIS A 180 18.37 9.53 3.73
N ASP A 181 19.45 10.05 3.15
CA ASP A 181 19.78 10.00 1.72
C ASP A 181 18.69 10.59 0.81
N ILE A 182 17.80 11.43 1.33
CA ILE A 182 16.77 12.13 0.55
C ILE A 182 17.39 12.87 -0.65
N PRO A 183 18.54 13.56 -0.52
CA PRO A 183 19.15 14.25 -1.66
C PRO A 183 19.52 13.33 -2.82
N ALA A 184 20.11 12.18 -2.52
CA ALA A 184 20.46 11.18 -3.53
C ALA A 184 19.20 10.64 -4.22
N LEU A 185 18.14 10.37 -3.44
CA LEU A 185 16.87 9.90 -3.96
C LEU A 185 16.22 10.93 -4.91
N CYS A 186 16.21 12.22 -4.54
CA CYS A 186 15.69 13.29 -5.40
C CYS A 186 16.41 13.39 -6.75
N ALA A 187 17.69 13.00 -6.83
CA ALA A 187 18.45 12.97 -8.08
C ALA A 187 18.18 11.73 -8.95
N ALA A 188 17.46 10.72 -8.46
CA ALA A 188 17.22 9.47 -9.19
C ALA A 188 16.54 9.69 -10.55
N ARG A 189 15.55 10.61 -10.62
CA ARG A 189 14.85 10.95 -11.88
C ARG A 189 15.79 11.62 -12.90
N LEU A 190 16.62 12.55 -12.44
CA LEU A 190 17.65 13.19 -13.26
C LEU A 190 18.63 12.14 -13.79
N TRP A 191 19.11 11.26 -12.92
CA TRP A 191 20.04 10.19 -13.27
C TRP A 191 19.44 9.23 -14.31
N ARG A 192 18.18 8.82 -14.14
CA ARG A 192 17.47 7.96 -15.10
C ARG A 192 17.45 8.59 -16.50
N HIS A 193 17.15 9.88 -16.58
CA HIS A 193 17.17 10.61 -17.84
C HIS A 193 18.58 10.74 -18.43
N ILE A 194 19.59 11.08 -17.62
CA ILE A 194 21.00 11.11 -18.05
C ILE A 194 21.42 9.76 -18.63
N SER A 195 21.10 8.67 -17.93
CA SER A 195 21.47 7.32 -18.34
C SER A 195 20.79 6.91 -19.65
N ALA A 196 19.50 7.20 -19.81
CA ALA A 196 18.75 6.86 -21.02
C ALA A 196 19.28 7.62 -22.24
N GLU A 197 19.54 8.92 -22.10
CA GLU A 197 20.12 9.75 -23.17
C GLU A 197 21.53 9.31 -23.54
N ALA A 198 22.36 8.94 -22.54
CA ALA A 198 23.68 8.40 -22.81
C ALA A 198 23.61 7.09 -23.59
N ASP A 199 22.76 6.15 -23.18
CA ASP A 199 22.58 4.86 -23.87
C ASP A 199 22.05 5.08 -25.31
N ALA A 200 21.09 5.99 -25.51
CA ALA A 200 20.57 6.34 -26.82
C ALA A 200 21.65 6.97 -27.73
N ALA A 201 22.44 7.92 -27.22
CA ALA A 201 23.53 8.53 -27.97
C ALA A 201 24.60 7.49 -28.35
N LEU A 202 25.00 6.64 -27.41
CA LEU A 202 25.96 5.56 -27.63
C LEU A 202 25.48 4.58 -28.71
N ALA A 203 24.18 4.31 -28.81
CA ALA A 203 23.62 3.44 -29.84
C ALA A 203 23.79 4.00 -31.26
N THR A 204 23.87 5.32 -31.43
CA THR A 204 24.06 5.95 -32.76
C THR A 204 25.49 5.84 -33.30
N GLY A 205 26.48 5.67 -32.42
CA GLY A 205 27.90 5.68 -32.77
C GLY A 205 28.45 7.03 -33.26
N ARG A 206 27.67 8.12 -33.17
CA ARG A 206 28.08 9.46 -33.58
C ARG A 206 28.42 10.32 -32.36
N PRO A 207 29.43 11.22 -32.45
CA PRO A 207 29.68 12.21 -31.41
C PRO A 207 28.45 13.09 -31.16
N ALA A 208 28.01 13.15 -29.90
CA ALA A 208 26.90 13.98 -29.46
C ALA A 208 27.12 14.46 -28.01
N ALA A 209 26.51 15.59 -27.65
CA ALA A 209 26.54 16.12 -26.30
C ALA A 209 25.15 16.59 -25.86
N THR A 210 24.76 16.23 -24.64
CA THR A 210 23.50 16.71 -24.03
C THR A 210 23.83 17.57 -22.81
N LEU A 211 23.56 18.86 -22.89
CA LEU A 211 23.82 19.87 -21.88
C LEU A 211 22.54 20.14 -21.08
N ARG A 212 22.66 20.28 -19.76
CA ARG A 212 21.51 20.47 -18.85
C ARG A 212 21.77 21.65 -17.91
N PHE A 213 20.85 22.61 -17.88
CA PHE A 213 20.95 23.84 -17.09
C PHE A 213 19.85 23.88 -16.02
N GLY A 214 20.23 23.58 -14.78
CA GLY A 214 19.35 23.54 -13.61
C GLY A 214 19.86 24.38 -12.44
N HIS A 215 19.18 24.28 -11.30
CA HIS A 215 19.62 24.88 -10.04
C HIS A 215 20.83 24.10 -9.48
N ASP A 216 21.73 24.78 -8.77
CA ASP A 216 22.90 24.15 -8.12
C ASP A 216 22.54 22.99 -7.16
N THR A 217 21.38 23.05 -6.51
CA THR A 217 20.83 21.98 -5.65
C THR A 217 20.67 20.66 -6.41
N ALA A 218 20.21 20.69 -7.65
CA ALA A 218 20.06 19.49 -8.48
C ALA A 218 21.41 18.84 -8.79
N LEU A 219 22.44 19.65 -9.06
CA LEU A 219 23.80 19.16 -9.24
C LEU A 219 24.33 18.55 -7.94
N TYR A 220 24.19 19.23 -6.81
CA TYR A 220 24.72 18.73 -5.54
C TYR A 220 24.05 17.40 -5.12
N ARG A 221 22.73 17.29 -5.32
CA ARG A 221 21.97 16.04 -5.15
C ARG A 221 22.48 14.91 -6.06
N LEU A 222 22.80 15.23 -7.32
CA LEU A 222 23.38 14.27 -8.26
C LEU A 222 24.78 13.80 -7.83
N LEU A 223 25.62 14.69 -7.29
CA LEU A 223 26.91 14.32 -6.70
C LEU A 223 26.72 13.35 -5.52
N SER A 224 25.71 13.59 -4.68
CA SER A 224 25.34 12.71 -3.57
C SER A 224 24.90 11.32 -4.04
N LEU A 225 24.09 11.22 -5.10
CA LEU A 225 23.68 9.95 -5.71
C LEU A 225 24.87 9.17 -6.26
N LEU A 226 25.76 9.85 -6.98
CA LEU A 226 26.93 9.24 -7.63
C LEU A 226 28.04 8.87 -6.63
N GLY A 227 28.01 9.42 -5.42
CA GLY A 227 29.08 9.25 -4.45
C GLY A 227 30.38 9.90 -4.93
N VAL A 228 30.30 11.09 -5.52
CA VAL A 228 31.49 11.86 -5.88
C VAL A 228 32.20 12.30 -4.59
N ALA A 229 33.52 12.09 -4.52
CA ALA A 229 34.32 12.49 -3.37
C ALA A 229 34.15 14.00 -3.07
N ASP A 230 33.97 14.36 -1.80
CA ASP A 230 33.80 15.76 -1.37
C ASP A 230 35.14 16.50 -1.53
N PRO A 231 35.26 17.46 -2.47
CA PRO A 231 36.52 18.16 -2.70
C PRO A 231 36.91 19.13 -1.56
N SER A 232 36.05 19.27 -0.53
CA SER A 232 36.21 20.20 0.59
C SER A 232 36.67 19.57 1.91
N GLU A 233 36.98 18.25 1.95
CA GLU A 233 37.21 17.45 3.17
C GLU A 233 37.62 18.26 4.42
N GLY A 234 36.65 18.41 5.34
CA GLY A 234 36.83 19.02 6.67
C GLY A 234 36.72 20.55 6.76
N ARG A 235 36.69 21.29 5.64
CA ARG A 235 36.66 22.77 5.65
C ARG A 235 35.29 23.41 5.37
N GLY A 236 34.39 22.69 4.70
CA GLY A 236 33.00 23.14 4.47
C GLY A 236 32.85 24.28 3.44
N GLU A 237 33.82 24.47 2.54
CA GLU A 237 33.79 25.52 1.51
C GLU A 237 32.84 25.11 0.35
N LEU A 238 31.57 25.51 0.42
CA LEU A 238 30.55 25.21 -0.59
C LEU A 238 30.95 25.72 -1.99
N ASP A 239 31.73 26.81 -2.06
CA ASP A 239 32.20 27.42 -3.31
C ASP A 239 33.12 26.49 -4.14
N ARG A 240 33.72 25.46 -3.52
CA ARG A 240 34.48 24.44 -4.26
C ARG A 240 33.59 23.35 -4.86
N ILE A 241 32.42 23.15 -4.27
CA ILE A 241 31.48 22.10 -4.66
C ILE A 241 30.50 22.66 -5.70
N VAL A 242 29.83 23.77 -5.38
CA VAL A 242 28.82 24.41 -6.23
C VAL A 242 29.04 25.93 -6.39
N PRO A 243 30.07 26.37 -7.14
CA PRO A 243 30.22 27.78 -7.50
C PRO A 243 29.10 28.28 -8.46
N MET A 244 29.05 29.59 -8.73
CA MET A 244 28.02 30.25 -9.59
C MET A 244 27.92 29.71 -11.04
N ALA A 245 28.89 28.91 -11.50
CA ALA A 245 28.84 28.12 -12.74
C ALA A 245 29.27 26.64 -12.52
N ALA A 246 28.77 26.05 -11.44
CA ALA A 246 29.06 24.66 -11.09
C ALA A 246 28.64 23.69 -12.20
N ASN A 247 29.47 22.68 -12.46
CA ASN A 247 29.19 21.70 -13.50
C ASN A 247 29.78 20.33 -13.20
N LEU A 248 29.07 19.28 -13.62
CA LEU A 248 29.57 17.92 -13.70
C LEU A 248 29.62 17.50 -15.17
N GLN A 249 30.81 17.19 -15.67
CA GLN A 249 31.04 16.71 -17.02
C GLN A 249 31.21 15.19 -16.99
N MET A 250 30.51 14.48 -17.86
CA MET A 250 30.58 13.03 -18.01
C MET A 250 30.99 12.71 -19.45
N LEU A 251 32.15 12.08 -19.63
CA LEU A 251 32.65 11.70 -20.96
C LEU A 251 32.50 10.20 -21.15
N PHE A 252 31.68 9.80 -22.11
CA PHE A 252 31.44 8.41 -22.46
C PHE A 252 32.31 8.02 -23.66
N CYS A 253 33.15 7.01 -23.51
CA CYS A 253 34.08 6.54 -24.53
C CYS A 253 33.84 5.07 -24.83
N ARG A 254 33.79 4.70 -26.12
CA ARG A 254 33.78 3.29 -26.54
C ARG A 254 35.18 2.85 -26.94
N ARG A 255 35.57 1.63 -26.56
CA ARG A 255 36.87 1.05 -26.95
C ARG A 255 36.95 0.85 -28.48
N ALA A 256 38.05 1.27 -29.10
CA ALA A 256 38.25 1.10 -30.54
C ALA A 256 38.37 -0.40 -30.91
N GLY A 257 37.59 -0.87 -31.89
CA GLY A 257 37.67 -2.23 -32.44
C GLY A 257 36.69 -3.28 -31.89
N ALA A 258 35.80 -2.93 -30.96
CA ALA A 258 34.76 -3.84 -30.48
C ALA A 258 33.63 -3.97 -31.53
N ALA A 259 33.58 -5.10 -32.24
CA ALA A 259 32.48 -5.44 -33.11
C ALA A 259 31.21 -5.72 -32.29
N SER A 260 30.07 -5.23 -32.79
CA SER A 260 28.70 -5.42 -32.28
C SER A 260 28.28 -6.91 -32.26
N THR A 261 28.84 -7.71 -31.37
CA THR A 261 28.36 -9.09 -31.12
C THR A 261 28.29 -9.35 -29.63
N ALA A 262 27.32 -8.72 -28.96
CA ALA A 262 27.03 -9.03 -27.56
C ALA A 262 25.78 -9.92 -27.48
N ALA A 263 26.01 -11.23 -27.42
CA ALA A 263 25.10 -12.13 -26.72
C ALA A 263 25.23 -11.87 -25.21
N ALA A 264 24.09 -11.73 -24.52
CA ALA A 264 24.03 -11.39 -23.11
C ALA A 264 24.76 -12.44 -22.23
N GLY A 265 25.68 -12.00 -21.36
CA GLY A 265 26.08 -12.85 -20.24
C GLY A 265 27.41 -12.58 -19.53
N GLN A 266 28.46 -12.04 -20.17
CA GLN A 266 29.77 -11.92 -19.51
C GLN A 266 30.53 -10.62 -19.88
N GLY A 267 30.49 -9.64 -18.98
CA GLY A 267 31.70 -9.02 -18.39
C GLY A 267 32.63 -8.11 -19.20
N ASN A 268 32.43 -7.84 -20.49
CA ASN A 268 33.24 -6.83 -21.20
C ASN A 268 32.36 -5.63 -21.55
N ASP A 269 32.43 -4.59 -20.73
CA ASP A 269 31.69 -3.36 -20.94
C ASP A 269 32.51 -2.46 -21.88
N ASP A 270 32.11 -2.36 -23.15
CA ASP A 270 32.85 -1.61 -24.17
C ASP A 270 32.81 -0.09 -23.96
N VAL A 271 32.03 0.39 -22.99
CA VAL A 271 31.83 1.81 -22.68
C VAL A 271 32.44 2.16 -21.33
N LEU A 272 33.39 3.09 -21.35
CA LEU A 272 33.99 3.71 -20.18
C LEU A 272 33.45 5.13 -19.99
N VAL A 273 33.35 5.57 -18.74
CA VAL A 273 32.94 6.94 -18.41
C VAL A 273 33.95 7.60 -17.47
N GLY A 274 34.37 8.81 -17.82
CA GLY A 274 35.18 9.71 -16.98
C GLY A 274 34.34 10.87 -16.43
N PHE A 275 34.74 11.41 -15.28
CA PHE A 275 34.01 12.47 -14.57
C PHE A 275 34.89 13.68 -14.25
N TRP A 276 34.35 14.88 -14.43
CA TRP A 276 34.97 16.12 -13.96
C TRP A 276 33.96 16.99 -13.22
N LEU A 277 34.27 17.36 -11.99
CA LEU A 277 33.50 18.32 -11.20
C LEU A 277 34.22 19.66 -11.24
N ASN A 278 33.52 20.70 -11.70
CA ASN A 278 34.09 22.04 -11.87
C ASN A 278 35.42 21.99 -12.63
N GLU A 279 35.46 21.16 -13.69
CA GLU A 279 36.60 20.99 -14.59
C GLU A 279 37.82 20.26 -14.02
N LEU A 280 37.75 19.78 -12.78
CA LEU A 280 38.76 18.96 -12.12
C LEU A 280 38.35 17.48 -12.15
N PRO A 281 39.28 16.52 -12.34
CA PRO A 281 38.98 15.09 -12.31
C PRO A 281 38.24 14.72 -11.02
N ALA A 282 37.13 13.99 -11.16
CA ALA A 282 36.28 13.57 -10.05
C ALA A 282 36.35 12.05 -9.85
N THR A 283 36.41 11.63 -8.59
CA THR A 283 36.45 10.21 -8.20
C THR A 283 35.11 9.77 -7.63
N LEU A 284 34.63 8.60 -8.06
CA LEU A 284 33.43 7.96 -7.49
C LEU A 284 33.86 7.02 -6.36
N THR A 285 33.54 7.36 -5.12
CA THR A 285 34.05 6.64 -3.94
C THR A 285 33.53 5.21 -3.83
N ALA A 286 32.37 4.93 -4.44
CA ALA A 286 31.72 3.62 -4.40
C ALA A 286 32.22 2.64 -5.47
N LEU A 287 33.07 3.08 -6.41
CA LEU A 287 33.50 2.29 -7.55
C LEU A 287 35.01 2.31 -7.71
N GLN A 288 35.57 1.18 -8.13
CA GLN A 288 36.97 1.11 -8.54
C GLN A 288 37.10 1.49 -10.02
N PRO A 289 38.06 2.36 -10.38
CA PRO A 289 38.31 2.68 -11.78
C PRO A 289 38.89 1.47 -12.52
N VAL A 290 38.51 1.33 -13.78
CA VAL A 290 39.00 0.26 -14.67
C VAL A 290 40.14 0.73 -15.58
N ALA A 291 40.31 2.04 -15.72
CA ALA A 291 41.43 2.66 -16.42
C ALA A 291 41.72 4.04 -15.82
N ARG A 292 42.95 4.53 -16.01
CA ARG A 292 43.35 5.90 -15.65
C ARG A 292 44.14 6.50 -16.80
N GLN A 293 43.76 7.68 -17.25
CA GLN A 293 44.41 8.40 -18.35
C GLN A 293 44.47 9.89 -18.01
N ASP A 294 45.64 10.51 -18.17
CA ASP A 294 45.86 11.95 -17.92
C ASP A 294 45.37 12.42 -16.54
N GLY A 295 45.55 11.56 -15.52
CA GLY A 295 45.10 11.84 -14.15
C GLY A 295 43.60 11.65 -13.91
N VAL A 296 42.83 11.22 -14.90
CA VAL A 296 41.39 10.98 -14.83
C VAL A 296 41.11 9.49 -14.69
N ASP A 297 40.30 9.15 -13.69
CA ASP A 297 39.80 7.81 -13.46
C ASP A 297 38.58 7.53 -14.36
N TYR A 298 38.60 6.38 -15.05
CA TYR A 298 37.52 5.90 -15.91
C TYR A 298 36.85 4.66 -15.32
N TYR A 299 35.52 4.62 -15.38
CA TYR A 299 34.70 3.57 -14.79
C TYR A 299 33.91 2.83 -15.88
N SER A 300 33.60 1.55 -15.66
CA SER A 300 32.65 0.82 -16.51
C SER A 300 31.27 1.48 -16.43
N TRP A 301 30.67 1.79 -17.57
CA TRP A 301 29.35 2.43 -17.60
C TRP A 301 28.27 1.56 -16.96
N THR A 302 28.29 0.26 -17.21
CA THR A 302 27.46 -0.75 -16.57
C THR A 302 27.67 -0.78 -15.05
N ALA A 303 28.91 -0.65 -14.56
CA ALA A 303 29.19 -0.56 -13.13
C ALA A 303 28.59 0.72 -12.50
N VAL A 304 28.68 1.85 -13.19
CA VAL A 304 28.05 3.12 -12.76
C VAL A 304 26.52 2.99 -12.72
N LYS A 305 25.89 2.46 -13.78
CA LYS A 305 24.44 2.20 -13.79
C LYS A 305 24.01 1.26 -12.67
N ARG A 306 24.80 0.21 -12.40
CA ARG A 306 24.55 -0.74 -11.30
C ARG A 306 24.66 -0.07 -9.93
N ALA A 307 25.64 0.79 -9.71
CA ALA A 307 25.80 1.53 -8.46
C ALA A 307 24.61 2.48 -8.18
N ALA A 308 24.01 3.04 -9.22
CA ALA A 308 22.85 3.91 -9.09
C ALA A 308 21.50 3.18 -8.99
N ARG A 309 21.47 1.88 -9.32
CA ARG A 309 20.24 1.07 -9.37
C ARG A 309 19.41 1.10 -8.07
N PRO A 310 20.00 1.00 -6.87
CA PRO A 310 19.24 1.08 -5.62
C PRO A 310 18.43 2.37 -5.47
N TRP A 311 18.94 3.50 -5.95
CA TRP A 311 18.23 4.79 -5.90
C TRP A 311 17.06 4.83 -6.88
N LEU A 312 17.24 4.28 -8.09
CA LEU A 312 16.18 4.17 -9.08
C LEU A 312 15.06 3.25 -8.60
N ASP A 313 15.42 2.11 -8.01
CA ASP A 313 14.45 1.18 -7.45
C ASP A 313 13.73 1.82 -6.25
N ARG A 314 14.45 2.46 -5.31
CA ARG A 314 13.82 3.19 -4.18
C ARG A 314 12.88 4.29 -4.67
N GLN A 315 13.26 5.04 -5.71
CA GLN A 315 12.40 6.08 -6.28
C GLN A 315 11.15 5.48 -6.92
N LEU A 316 11.29 4.38 -7.67
CA LEU A 316 10.15 3.67 -8.25
C LEU A 316 9.17 3.23 -7.16
N TRP A 317 9.66 2.59 -6.10
CA TRP A 317 8.81 2.09 -5.03
C TRP A 317 8.19 3.22 -4.19
N LYS A 318 8.89 4.34 -4.04
CA LYS A 318 8.32 5.56 -3.47
C LYS A 318 7.17 6.11 -4.32
N ASP A 319 7.36 6.17 -5.64
CA ASP A 319 6.29 6.60 -6.56
C ASP A 319 5.09 5.65 -6.44
N ARG A 320 5.32 4.34 -6.26
CA ARG A 320 4.25 3.35 -6.01
C ARG A 320 3.53 3.57 -4.68
N THR A 321 4.24 3.80 -3.57
CA THR A 321 3.58 4.03 -2.28
C THR A 321 2.84 5.37 -2.25
N GLN A 322 3.32 6.39 -2.97
CA GLN A 322 2.62 7.66 -3.16
C GLN A 322 1.38 7.54 -4.06
N GLY A 323 1.40 6.65 -5.03
CA GLY A 323 0.28 6.40 -5.93
C GLY A 323 -0.88 5.63 -5.30
N ILE A 324 -0.72 5.05 -4.11
CA ILE A 324 -1.79 4.31 -3.43
C ILE A 324 -2.89 5.28 -2.99
N ASN A 325 -4.09 5.05 -3.51
CA ASN A 325 -5.31 5.69 -3.04
C ASN A 325 -5.90 4.91 -1.85
N THR A 326 -5.73 5.47 -0.64
CA THR A 326 -6.23 4.88 0.61
C THR A 326 -7.72 5.16 0.86
N LEU A 327 -8.35 5.99 0.02
CA LEU A 327 -9.76 6.37 0.16
C LEU A 327 -10.72 5.42 -0.55
N VAL A 328 -10.23 4.45 -1.34
CA VAL A 328 -11.10 3.51 -2.04
C VAL A 328 -11.87 2.63 -1.07
N GLY A 329 -13.20 2.69 -1.14
CA GLY A 329 -14.15 1.98 -0.27
C GLY A 329 -14.63 2.80 0.94
N THR A 330 -14.38 4.12 0.96
CA THR A 330 -14.76 5.04 2.06
C THR A 330 -16.05 5.83 1.78
N ASP A 331 -16.70 5.55 0.65
CA ASP A 331 -18.01 6.09 0.27
C ASP A 331 -18.90 4.98 -0.29
N TYR A 332 -20.15 5.31 -0.58
CA TYR A 332 -21.10 4.40 -1.22
C TYR A 332 -20.57 3.87 -2.55
N ALA A 333 -20.81 2.57 -2.77
CA ALA A 333 -20.48 1.85 -3.99
C ALA A 333 -21.11 2.53 -5.20
N VAL A 334 -20.28 2.78 -6.23
CA VAL A 334 -20.70 3.32 -7.53
C VAL A 334 -20.42 2.34 -8.67
N THR A 335 -20.18 1.07 -8.34
CA THR A 335 -19.88 0.01 -9.32
C THR A 335 -21.13 -0.49 -10.02
N GLN A 336 -20.95 -1.32 -11.05
CA GLN A 336 -22.08 -1.80 -11.86
C GLN A 336 -23.05 -2.69 -11.06
N ALA A 337 -22.57 -3.49 -10.12
CA ALA A 337 -23.42 -4.37 -9.30
C ALA A 337 -24.03 -3.71 -8.05
N ALA A 338 -23.62 -2.47 -7.73
CA ALA A 338 -24.08 -1.75 -6.54
C ALA A 338 -25.61 -1.57 -6.51
N GLY A 339 -26.20 -1.66 -5.32
CA GLY A 339 -27.63 -1.45 -5.06
C GLY A 339 -28.53 -2.62 -5.47
N ARG A 340 -27.99 -3.71 -6.01
CA ARG A 340 -28.80 -4.83 -6.52
C ARG A 340 -29.23 -5.81 -5.45
N TYR A 341 -28.31 -6.17 -4.54
CA TYR A 341 -28.52 -7.22 -3.53
C TYR A 341 -28.16 -6.78 -2.10
N GLY A 342 -27.41 -5.68 -1.93
CA GLY A 342 -27.14 -5.09 -0.63
C GLY A 342 -28.34 -4.31 -0.08
N LYS A 343 -28.32 -4.03 1.23
CA LYS A 343 -29.40 -3.41 1.98
C LYS A 343 -28.85 -2.32 2.92
N GLY A 344 -28.31 -1.25 2.33
CA GLY A 344 -27.90 -0.07 3.07
C GLY A 344 -26.41 -0.05 3.36
N SER A 345 -25.96 -0.65 4.46
CA SER A 345 -24.54 -0.57 4.87
C SER A 345 -23.62 -1.48 4.07
N GLU A 346 -24.13 -2.56 3.46
CA GLU A 346 -23.35 -3.45 2.58
C GLU A 346 -23.00 -2.79 1.24
N GLU A 347 -23.58 -1.62 0.96
CA GLU A 347 -23.27 -0.80 -0.22
C GLU A 347 -22.12 0.18 0.05
N HIS A 348 -21.36 -0.01 1.13
CA HIS A 348 -20.09 0.66 1.36
C HIS A 348 -18.96 -0.36 1.22
N GLY A 349 -17.77 0.11 0.84
CA GLY A 349 -16.56 -0.71 1.01
C GLY A 349 -16.22 -0.98 2.47
N GLN A 350 -16.75 -0.17 3.41
CA GLN A 350 -16.46 -0.20 4.85
C GLN A 350 -14.96 -0.11 5.17
N THR A 351 -14.21 0.59 4.30
CA THR A 351 -12.78 0.87 4.48
C THR A 351 -12.56 2.28 5.02
N LEU A 352 -11.30 2.64 5.27
CA LEU A 352 -10.88 3.92 5.83
C LEU A 352 -9.42 4.24 5.42
N PRO A 353 -9.02 5.51 5.40
CA PRO A 353 -7.64 5.89 5.12
C PRO A 353 -6.77 5.81 6.39
N ALA A 354 -6.14 4.67 6.64
CA ALA A 354 -5.26 4.50 7.80
C ALA A 354 -3.77 4.56 7.48
N VAL A 355 -3.02 5.06 8.47
CA VAL A 355 -1.57 4.89 8.59
C VAL A 355 -1.31 3.67 9.46
N LEU A 356 -0.61 2.66 8.91
CA LEU A 356 -0.31 1.41 9.61
C LEU A 356 0.96 0.74 9.11
N GLU A 357 1.58 -0.06 9.98
CA GLU A 357 2.43 -1.16 9.53
C GLU A 357 1.53 -2.34 9.06
N PRO A 358 1.88 -3.06 7.97
CA PRO A 358 1.15 -4.25 7.55
C PRO A 358 0.99 -5.27 8.70
N HIS A 359 -0.25 -5.60 9.04
CA HIS A 359 -0.65 -6.48 10.13
C HIS A 359 -0.12 -6.04 11.52
N GLY A 360 0.12 -4.74 11.69
CA GLY A 360 0.53 -4.16 12.96
C GLY A 360 -0.60 -4.16 14.00
N HIS A 361 -0.26 -3.92 15.26
CA HIS A 361 -1.18 -4.02 16.38
C HIS A 361 -2.32 -3.00 16.33
N THR A 362 -2.00 -1.72 16.12
CA THR A 362 -2.93 -0.60 16.05
C THR A 362 -2.67 0.23 14.80
N PHE A 363 -3.72 0.52 14.06
CA PHE A 363 -3.65 1.50 12.97
C PHE A 363 -4.25 2.84 13.38
N TRP A 364 -3.86 3.88 12.67
CA TRP A 364 -4.24 5.25 12.98
C TRP A 364 -4.99 5.87 11.81
N THR A 365 -6.18 6.40 12.07
CA THR A 365 -7.07 6.95 11.03
C THR A 365 -7.59 8.33 11.44
N PRO A 366 -7.82 9.28 10.49
CA PRO A 366 -8.70 10.40 10.77
C PRO A 366 -10.09 9.90 11.20
N GLN A 367 -10.73 10.65 12.09
CA GLN A 367 -12.10 10.38 12.56
C GLN A 367 -13.05 11.45 12.02
N THR A 368 -14.14 11.02 11.40
CA THR A 368 -15.32 11.84 11.08
C THR A 368 -16.59 11.35 11.79
N GLN A 369 -16.59 10.09 12.26
CA GLN A 369 -17.66 9.47 13.02
C GLN A 369 -17.20 9.11 14.44
N ASP A 370 -17.87 9.65 15.47
CA ASP A 370 -17.56 9.39 16.88
C ASP A 370 -18.45 8.28 17.44
N THR A 371 -18.19 7.04 17.04
CA THR A 371 -18.92 5.86 17.52
C THR A 371 -18.09 4.59 17.30
N GLU A 372 -18.35 3.56 18.11
CA GLU A 372 -17.93 2.17 17.92
C GLU A 372 -19.06 1.32 17.32
N GLN A 373 -20.21 1.89 16.97
CA GLN A 373 -21.36 1.14 16.47
C GLN A 373 -21.04 0.27 15.25
N LYS A 374 -21.74 -0.86 15.20
CA LYS A 374 -21.66 -1.81 14.10
C LYS A 374 -21.92 -1.11 12.76
N CYS A 375 -21.10 -1.42 11.74
CA CYS A 375 -21.26 -0.96 10.36
C CYS A 375 -21.10 0.56 10.17
N VAL A 376 -20.47 1.24 11.13
CA VAL A 376 -20.09 2.66 11.03
C VAL A 376 -18.58 2.76 11.13
N ALA A 377 -17.91 2.89 9.98
CA ALA A 377 -16.48 3.11 9.94
C ALA A 377 -16.10 4.44 10.60
N PRO A 378 -14.92 4.56 11.24
CA PRO A 378 -14.44 5.81 11.83
C PRO A 378 -14.39 7.02 10.88
N TYR A 379 -14.31 6.77 9.56
CA TYR A 379 -14.18 7.77 8.51
C TYR A 379 -15.11 7.45 7.34
N TYR A 380 -15.81 8.47 6.84
CA TYR A 380 -16.46 8.43 5.53
C TYR A 380 -16.04 9.65 4.68
N TYR A 381 -15.75 9.41 3.40
CA TYR A 381 -15.30 10.46 2.48
C TYR A 381 -16.30 11.61 2.37
N ARG A 382 -17.61 11.33 2.39
CA ARG A 382 -18.64 12.36 2.30
C ARG A 382 -18.69 13.34 3.49
N ASP A 383 -18.04 13.00 4.61
CA ASP A 383 -18.09 13.83 5.80
C ASP A 383 -17.15 15.02 5.67
N SER A 384 -17.59 16.19 6.15
CA SER A 384 -16.83 17.45 6.07
C SER A 384 -16.28 17.95 7.40
N LEU A 385 -16.46 17.15 8.46
CA LEU A 385 -16.07 17.51 9.82
C LEU A 385 -15.05 16.51 10.37
N PHE A 386 -13.85 17.01 10.67
CA PHE A 386 -12.75 16.28 11.29
C PHE A 386 -12.90 16.33 12.83
N GLN A 387 -12.77 15.18 13.48
CA GLN A 387 -12.98 15.05 14.93
C GLN A 387 -11.75 14.59 15.72
N GLY A 388 -10.67 14.23 15.04
CA GLY A 388 -9.40 13.82 15.64
C GLY A 388 -8.72 12.70 14.87
N PHE A 389 -7.62 12.20 15.43
CA PHE A 389 -6.97 10.96 15.01
C PHE A 389 -7.32 9.85 15.99
N ARG A 390 -7.80 8.73 15.45
CA ARG A 390 -8.22 7.55 16.22
C ARG A 390 -7.18 6.46 16.12
N ALA A 391 -6.77 5.93 17.27
CA ALA A 391 -6.15 4.61 17.39
C ALA A 391 -7.25 3.57 17.27
N SER A 392 -7.27 2.80 16.19
CA SER A 392 -8.41 1.96 15.82
C SER A 392 -7.99 0.50 15.60
N HIS A 393 -8.95 -0.39 15.85
CA HIS A 393 -8.91 -1.82 15.55
C HIS A 393 -10.16 -2.23 14.76
N TRP A 394 -10.78 -1.28 14.06
CA TRP A 394 -11.91 -1.55 13.18
C TRP A 394 -11.52 -2.65 12.17
N LEU A 395 -12.35 -3.69 12.04
CA LEU A 395 -12.09 -4.71 11.03
C LEU A 395 -12.36 -4.12 9.65
N VAL A 396 -11.31 -3.56 9.04
CA VAL A 396 -11.38 -2.84 7.76
C VAL A 396 -12.04 -3.71 6.69
N GLY A 397 -13.02 -3.13 6.01
CA GLY A 397 -13.82 -3.82 5.03
C GLY A 397 -15.03 -4.55 5.59
N GLY A 398 -15.07 -4.85 6.90
CA GLY A 398 -16.16 -5.59 7.52
C GLY A 398 -17.25 -4.69 8.10
N CYS A 399 -18.47 -5.22 8.19
CA CYS A 399 -19.61 -4.57 8.85
C CYS A 399 -19.61 -4.90 10.36
N THR A 400 -18.53 -4.59 11.07
CA THR A 400 -18.36 -4.91 12.51
C THR A 400 -18.28 -3.63 13.36
N GLN A 401 -17.76 -3.71 14.59
CA GLN A 401 -17.51 -2.55 15.47
C GLN A 401 -16.01 -2.33 15.64
N ASP A 402 -15.62 -1.09 15.93
CA ASP A 402 -14.28 -0.80 16.43
C ASP A 402 -14.21 -1.13 17.94
N TYR A 403 -13.00 -1.23 18.51
CA TYR A 403 -12.85 -1.58 19.92
C TYR A 403 -11.50 -1.15 20.50
N GLY A 404 -11.45 -1.03 21.83
CA GLY A 404 -10.20 -0.68 22.54
C GLY A 404 -9.60 0.65 22.04
N SER A 405 -10.43 1.48 21.41
CA SER A 405 -10.01 2.60 20.60
C SER A 405 -10.06 3.89 21.41
N PHE A 406 -9.24 4.85 21.03
CA PHE A 406 -9.25 6.20 21.61
C PHE A 406 -8.88 7.22 20.53
N THR A 407 -9.34 8.46 20.73
CA THR A 407 -9.10 9.55 19.78
C THR A 407 -8.44 10.72 20.47
N LEU A 408 -7.50 11.35 19.76
CA LEU A 408 -6.89 12.61 20.16
C LEU A 408 -7.17 13.70 19.11
N MET A 409 -7.58 14.87 19.58
CA MET A 409 -7.95 16.01 18.75
C MET A 409 -7.15 17.25 19.14
N PRO A 410 -6.26 17.76 18.25
CA PRO A 410 -5.62 19.04 18.46
C PRO A 410 -6.54 20.20 18.02
N MET A 411 -6.54 21.29 18.77
CA MET A 411 -7.34 22.48 18.46
C MET A 411 -6.66 23.75 18.96
N THR A 412 -6.94 24.90 18.34
CA THR A 412 -6.43 26.20 18.81
C THR A 412 -7.57 27.10 19.30
N GLY A 413 -7.25 28.04 20.19
CA GLY A 413 -8.24 29.00 20.68
C GLY A 413 -9.12 28.43 21.79
N ARG A 414 -10.40 28.15 21.52
CA ARG A 414 -11.35 27.73 22.57
C ARG A 414 -11.31 26.22 22.78
N LEU A 415 -11.07 25.80 24.02
CA LEU A 415 -11.22 24.41 24.46
C LEU A 415 -12.66 23.89 24.26
N ARG A 416 -12.78 22.81 23.50
CA ARG A 416 -14.03 22.08 23.22
C ARG A 416 -13.76 20.60 23.48
N LEU A 417 -14.56 19.97 24.35
CA LEU A 417 -14.31 18.57 24.76
C LEU A 417 -15.30 17.60 24.11
N CYS A 418 -16.56 18.02 23.95
CA CYS A 418 -17.57 17.21 23.29
C CYS A 418 -17.18 16.98 21.80
N PRO A 419 -17.22 15.73 21.31
CA PRO A 419 -16.92 15.37 19.92
C PRO A 419 -17.65 16.24 18.89
N ALA A 420 -18.97 16.41 19.04
CA ALA A 420 -19.78 17.24 18.14
C ALA A 420 -19.38 18.72 18.20
N GLU A 421 -18.98 19.23 19.36
CA GLU A 421 -18.57 20.63 19.51
C GLU A 421 -17.16 20.90 18.98
N ARG A 422 -16.22 19.96 19.17
CA ARG A 422 -14.81 20.10 18.75
C ARG A 422 -14.59 19.77 17.28
N ALA A 423 -15.57 19.14 16.63
CA ALA A 423 -15.54 18.86 15.20
C ALA A 423 -15.25 20.13 14.41
N THR A 424 -14.32 20.06 13.46
CA THR A 424 -13.87 21.22 12.67
C THR A 424 -13.98 20.94 11.17
N PRO A 425 -14.35 21.93 10.34
CA PRO A 425 -14.33 21.78 8.90
C PRO A 425 -12.95 21.38 8.38
N PHE A 426 -12.93 20.45 7.41
CA PHE A 426 -11.77 20.10 6.59
C PHE A 426 -12.23 19.81 5.15
N SER A 427 -11.29 19.65 4.21
CA SER A 427 -11.60 19.30 2.83
C SER A 427 -10.53 18.38 2.24
N HIS A 428 -10.92 17.50 1.32
CA HIS A 428 -9.99 16.58 0.65
C HIS A 428 -8.91 17.29 -0.17
N THR A 429 -9.12 18.54 -0.59
CA THR A 429 -8.09 19.36 -1.23
C THR A 429 -6.94 19.74 -0.29
N GLY A 430 -7.19 19.77 1.02
CA GLY A 430 -6.20 19.98 2.07
C GLY A 430 -5.87 18.70 2.83
N GLU A 431 -6.24 17.53 2.29
CA GLU A 431 -6.00 16.21 2.85
C GLU A 431 -4.90 15.50 2.04
N THR A 432 -4.05 14.76 2.73
CA THR A 432 -3.08 13.86 2.11
C THR A 432 -3.12 12.56 2.87
N ALA A 433 -3.43 11.46 2.18
CA ALA A 433 -3.62 10.15 2.78
C ALA A 433 -2.79 9.08 2.07
N HIS A 434 -1.74 8.62 2.73
CA HIS A 434 -0.88 7.53 2.28
C HIS A 434 -0.78 6.46 3.37
N PRO A 435 -0.42 5.20 3.03
CA PRO A 435 -0.29 4.11 4.01
C PRO A 435 0.68 4.39 5.17
N TYR A 436 1.62 5.31 4.97
CA TYR A 436 2.69 5.65 5.91
C TYR A 436 2.58 7.06 6.51
N TYR A 437 1.62 7.87 6.06
CA TYR A 437 1.50 9.26 6.45
C TYR A 437 0.12 9.81 6.13
N TYR A 438 -0.44 10.57 7.07
CA TYR A 438 -1.65 11.35 6.84
C TYR A 438 -1.45 12.79 7.27
N ALA A 439 -2.06 13.72 6.55
CA ALA A 439 -2.17 15.12 6.96
C ALA A 439 -3.51 15.75 6.57
N ALA A 440 -4.00 16.63 7.43
CA ALA A 440 -5.16 17.46 7.19
C ALA A 440 -4.86 18.91 7.57
N ASN A 441 -5.20 19.84 6.67
CA ASN A 441 -5.31 21.25 7.00
C ASN A 441 -6.66 21.50 7.66
N LEU A 442 -6.66 22.14 8.84
CA LEU A 442 -7.84 22.46 9.63
C LEU A 442 -8.00 24.00 9.67
N PRO A 443 -8.72 24.60 8.70
CA PRO A 443 -8.69 26.05 8.51
C PRO A 443 -9.29 26.83 9.67
N ALA A 444 -10.36 26.32 10.30
CA ALA A 444 -10.98 26.96 11.45
C ALA A 444 -10.05 26.98 12.68
N GLU A 445 -9.19 25.97 12.79
CA GLU A 445 -8.15 25.87 13.82
C GLU A 445 -6.86 26.61 13.43
N GLN A 446 -6.73 27.04 12.17
CA GLN A 446 -5.46 27.50 11.56
C GLN A 446 -4.33 26.51 11.89
N LEU A 447 -4.57 25.22 11.66
CA LEU A 447 -3.69 24.16 12.12
C LEU A 447 -3.43 23.16 11.01
N LEU A 448 -2.16 22.86 10.73
CA LEU A 448 -1.78 21.67 9.98
C LEU A 448 -1.58 20.52 10.96
N ALA A 449 -2.31 19.43 10.78
CA ALA A 449 -2.23 18.24 11.61
C ALA A 449 -1.69 17.05 10.80
N GLU A 450 -0.58 16.46 11.25
CA GLU A 450 0.14 15.40 10.55
C GLU A 450 0.32 14.18 11.48
N MET A 451 0.24 12.95 10.94
CA MET A 451 0.54 11.71 11.66
C MET A 451 1.38 10.72 10.84
N THR A 452 2.23 9.98 11.53
CA THR A 452 2.89 8.76 11.06
C THR A 452 2.92 7.73 12.20
N ALA A 453 3.23 6.47 11.92
CA ALA A 453 3.07 5.39 12.90
C ALA A 453 4.13 4.29 12.82
N ARG A 454 4.04 3.40 13.80
CA ARG A 454 4.67 2.08 13.94
C ARG A 454 3.57 1.07 14.33
N SER A 455 3.91 -0.19 14.60
CA SER A 455 2.92 -1.24 14.88
C SER A 455 1.96 -0.92 16.04
N HIS A 456 2.47 -0.36 17.15
CA HIS A 456 1.69 -0.08 18.37
C HIS A 456 1.54 1.41 18.68
N SER A 457 2.24 2.27 17.94
CA SER A 457 2.44 3.67 18.32
C SER A 457 2.37 4.64 17.14
N ALA A 458 2.06 5.90 17.43
CA ALA A 458 2.05 6.99 16.45
C ALA A 458 2.79 8.21 16.95
N LEU A 459 3.34 8.95 16.00
CA LEU A 459 3.97 10.25 16.20
C LEU A 459 3.20 11.29 15.39
N PHE A 460 2.70 12.30 16.11
CA PHE A 460 1.91 13.40 15.58
C PHE A 460 2.73 14.68 15.56
N ARG A 461 2.45 15.51 14.56
CA ARG A 461 3.03 16.84 14.42
C ARG A 461 1.94 17.85 14.12
N PHE A 462 1.75 18.80 15.03
CA PHE A 462 0.74 19.84 14.93
C PHE A 462 1.41 21.19 14.74
N THR A 463 1.22 21.82 13.58
CA THR A 463 1.87 23.09 13.23
C THR A 463 0.83 24.21 13.18
N PRO A 464 0.74 25.06 14.22
CA PRO A 464 -0.24 26.13 14.27
C PRO A 464 0.18 27.30 13.36
N GLY A 465 -0.79 27.93 12.70
CA GLY A 465 -0.60 29.15 11.91
C GLY A 465 -0.54 30.42 12.76
N ARG A 466 -0.86 30.33 14.06
CA ARG A 466 -0.85 31.44 15.00
C ARG A 466 -0.25 31.03 16.35
N SER A 467 0.40 31.97 17.03
CA SER A 467 0.89 31.77 18.39
C SER A 467 -0.25 31.89 19.40
N GLY A 468 -0.20 31.12 20.48
CA GLY A 468 -1.21 31.13 21.54
C GLY A 468 -1.40 29.77 22.19
N GLU A 469 -2.56 29.56 22.79
CA GLU A 469 -2.92 28.29 23.41
C GLU A 469 -3.37 27.27 22.36
N MET A 470 -2.77 26.09 22.42
CA MET A 470 -3.22 24.89 21.71
C MET A 470 -3.67 23.86 22.74
N HIS A 471 -4.81 23.23 22.49
CA HIS A 471 -5.33 22.15 23.32
C HIS A 471 -5.21 20.82 22.59
N VAL A 472 -4.95 19.76 23.33
CA VAL A 472 -5.10 18.38 22.85
C VAL A 472 -6.09 17.69 23.78
N ALA A 473 -7.25 17.32 23.23
CA ALA A 473 -8.26 16.55 23.93
C ALA A 473 -8.11 15.07 23.56
N VAL A 474 -8.24 14.17 24.54
CA VAL A 474 -8.13 12.72 24.38
C VAL A 474 -9.31 12.05 25.08
N HIS A 475 -10.00 11.15 24.38
CA HIS A 475 -11.10 10.37 24.94
C HIS A 475 -11.07 8.91 24.46
N PRO A 476 -11.42 7.94 25.33
CA PRO A 476 -11.79 6.59 24.89
C PRO A 476 -13.11 6.66 24.10
N ASN A 477 -13.22 5.95 22.99
CA ASN A 477 -14.39 6.01 22.10
C ASN A 477 -15.57 5.11 22.53
N SER A 478 -15.59 4.62 23.76
CA SER A 478 -16.56 3.61 24.21
C SER A 478 -18.01 4.10 24.15
N ASP A 479 -18.83 3.49 23.30
CA ASP A 479 -20.27 3.76 23.22
C ASP A 479 -21.03 3.24 24.44
N GLU A 480 -20.48 2.27 25.16
CA GLU A 480 -20.99 1.76 26.44
C GLU A 480 -20.80 2.77 27.59
N ARG A 481 -20.14 3.92 27.32
CA ARG A 481 -19.78 4.95 28.29
C ARG A 481 -18.93 4.39 29.44
N GLU A 482 -18.17 3.35 29.14
CA GLU A 482 -17.20 2.74 30.03
C GLU A 482 -15.79 3.18 29.62
N GLY A 483 -14.91 3.37 30.60
CA GLY A 483 -13.53 3.74 30.31
C GLY A 483 -12.97 4.70 31.35
N PHE A 484 -11.67 4.93 31.23
CA PHE A 484 -10.93 5.77 32.16
C PHE A 484 -9.95 6.63 31.38
N VAL A 485 -9.75 7.85 31.86
CA VAL A 485 -8.72 8.73 31.36
C VAL A 485 -8.21 9.62 32.50
N ALA A 486 -6.90 9.88 32.53
CA ALA A 486 -6.24 10.74 33.50
C ALA A 486 -5.08 11.51 32.87
N VAL A 487 -4.71 12.62 33.52
CA VAL A 487 -3.54 13.42 33.17
C VAL A 487 -2.45 13.17 34.21
N ASP A 488 -1.24 12.85 33.75
CA ASP A 488 -0.02 12.79 34.56
C ASP A 488 0.93 13.90 34.09
N THR A 489 1.01 14.99 34.84
CA THR A 489 1.86 16.14 34.49
C THR A 489 3.34 15.88 34.75
N ALA A 490 3.69 14.93 35.62
CA ALA A 490 5.08 14.56 35.89
C ALA A 490 5.67 13.81 34.71
N ARG A 491 4.90 12.89 34.12
CA ARG A 491 5.24 12.17 32.89
C ARG A 491 4.85 12.91 31.61
N ARG A 492 4.20 14.08 31.73
CA ARG A 492 3.68 14.88 30.61
C ARG A 492 2.83 14.02 29.67
N CYS A 493 1.89 13.27 30.22
CA CYS A 493 1.04 12.41 29.42
C CYS A 493 -0.43 12.45 29.83
N ILE A 494 -1.27 12.04 28.91
CA ILE A 494 -2.60 11.51 29.18
C ILE A 494 -2.52 9.99 29.07
N TRP A 495 -3.17 9.26 29.96
CA TRP A 495 -3.30 7.81 29.85
C TRP A 495 -4.70 7.36 30.20
N GLY A 496 -5.09 6.18 29.74
CA GLY A 496 -6.43 5.67 29.95
C GLY A 496 -6.63 4.26 29.42
N TYR A 497 -7.89 3.82 29.43
CA TYR A 497 -8.31 2.58 28.79
C TYR A 497 -9.75 2.64 28.28
N ASN A 498 -10.02 1.87 27.22
CA ASN A 498 -11.34 1.59 26.67
C ASN A 498 -11.64 0.07 26.80
N PRO A 499 -12.64 -0.36 27.62
CA PRO A 499 -13.04 -1.75 27.75
C PRO A 499 -13.56 -2.36 26.44
N VAL A 500 -13.08 -3.55 26.10
CA VAL A 500 -13.49 -4.24 24.88
C VAL A 500 -14.77 -5.03 25.12
N HIS A 501 -15.75 -4.82 24.25
CA HIS A 501 -17.02 -5.55 24.22
C HIS A 501 -17.12 -6.38 22.94
N ARG A 502 -17.95 -7.41 22.95
CA ARG A 502 -18.22 -8.27 21.79
C ARG A 502 -19.68 -8.09 21.32
N ILE A 503 -19.98 -7.02 20.57
CA ILE A 503 -21.38 -6.66 20.22
C ILE A 503 -21.88 -7.46 19.02
N TYR A 504 -21.04 -7.71 18.01
CA TYR A 504 -21.43 -8.59 16.90
C TYR A 504 -21.33 -10.05 17.36
N GLN A 505 -22.46 -10.62 17.75
CA GLN A 505 -22.63 -12.05 18.03
C GLN A 505 -21.81 -12.61 19.18
N GLY A 506 -21.37 -11.71 20.06
CA GLY A 506 -20.93 -11.96 21.44
C GLY A 506 -21.85 -11.33 22.49
N TRP A 507 -23.13 -11.09 22.14
CA TRP A 507 -24.21 -10.62 23.03
C TRP A 507 -23.97 -9.29 23.76
N GLY A 508 -23.00 -8.49 23.31
CA GLY A 508 -22.65 -7.20 23.94
C GLY A 508 -21.88 -7.36 25.26
N GLU A 509 -21.41 -8.56 25.57
CA GLU A 509 -20.67 -8.81 26.81
C GLU A 509 -19.24 -8.27 26.73
N ARG A 510 -18.59 -8.09 27.89
CA ARG A 510 -17.18 -7.73 27.96
C ARG A 510 -16.30 -8.89 27.46
N ALA A 511 -15.29 -8.57 26.66
CA ALA A 511 -14.30 -9.54 26.17
C ALA A 511 -13.22 -9.92 27.21
N GLY A 512 -13.23 -9.27 28.38
CA GLY A 512 -12.31 -9.57 29.49
C GLY A 512 -10.99 -8.80 29.47
N PHE A 513 -10.78 -7.89 28.52
CA PHE A 513 -9.60 -7.02 28.43
C PHE A 513 -9.98 -5.60 28.01
N SER A 514 -9.00 -4.70 27.92
CA SER A 514 -9.19 -3.30 27.53
C SER A 514 -8.07 -2.86 26.59
N GLY A 515 -8.36 -1.89 25.71
CA GLY A 515 -7.32 -1.14 25.01
C GLY A 515 -6.80 -0.05 25.93
N TRP A 516 -5.60 -0.24 26.47
CA TRP A 516 -4.86 0.75 27.27
C TRP A 516 -4.11 1.69 26.35
N PHE A 517 -3.98 2.95 26.75
CA PHE A 517 -3.27 3.93 25.95
C PHE A 517 -2.48 4.95 26.77
N VAL A 518 -1.44 5.50 26.13
CA VAL A 518 -0.67 6.65 26.60
C VAL A 518 -0.51 7.65 25.47
N VAL A 519 -0.58 8.94 25.79
CA VAL A 519 -0.35 10.08 24.89
C VAL A 519 0.65 11.02 25.56
N GLU A 520 1.90 11.03 25.09
CA GLU A 520 3.02 11.80 25.64
C GLU A 520 3.24 13.11 24.86
N PHE A 521 3.46 14.21 25.59
CA PHE A 521 3.69 15.54 25.02
C PHE A 521 5.17 15.94 25.14
N GLN A 522 5.76 16.40 24.04
CA GLN A 522 7.15 16.89 24.05
C GLN A 522 7.30 18.14 24.93
N GLN A 523 6.30 19.03 24.89
CA GLN A 523 6.30 20.31 25.57
C GLN A 523 5.71 20.21 26.99
N PRO A 524 6.10 21.11 27.92
CA PRO A 524 5.47 21.18 29.24
C PRO A 524 3.97 21.48 29.16
N VAL A 525 3.18 20.83 30.03
CA VAL A 525 1.74 21.07 30.15
C VAL A 525 1.50 22.38 30.92
N LYS A 526 0.78 23.33 30.30
CA LYS A 526 0.42 24.62 30.90
C LYS A 526 -0.83 24.55 31.78
N ALA A 527 -1.86 23.88 31.27
CA ALA A 527 -3.11 23.63 31.98
C ALA A 527 -3.64 22.25 31.58
N PHE A 528 -4.49 21.66 32.40
CA PHE A 528 -5.05 20.34 32.13
C PHE A 528 -6.37 20.15 32.87
N GLY A 529 -7.12 19.13 32.48
CA GLY A 529 -8.30 18.69 33.21
C GLY A 529 -8.91 17.42 32.64
N VAL A 530 -9.89 16.88 33.36
CA VAL A 530 -10.70 15.75 32.93
C VAL A 530 -12.17 16.12 33.14
N ARG A 531 -13.00 15.93 32.12
CA ARG A 531 -14.45 16.15 32.18
C ARG A 531 -15.16 15.19 31.22
N ASP A 532 -16.22 14.54 31.70
CA ASP A 532 -17.04 13.61 30.90
C ASP A 532 -16.22 12.57 30.14
N THR A 533 -15.27 11.90 30.82
CA THR A 533 -14.32 10.93 30.24
C THR A 533 -13.40 11.47 29.12
N VAL A 534 -13.31 12.79 28.98
CA VAL A 534 -12.34 13.46 28.10
C VAL A 534 -11.27 14.14 28.95
N ALA A 535 -10.00 13.77 28.75
CA ALA A 535 -8.87 14.51 29.29
C ALA A 535 -8.40 15.54 28.29
N TYR A 536 -7.88 16.67 28.77
CA TYR A 536 -7.21 17.64 27.90
C TYR A 536 -5.95 18.18 28.56
N VAL A 537 -5.03 18.60 27.70
CA VAL A 537 -3.89 19.45 28.06
C VAL A 537 -3.92 20.71 27.20
N THR A 538 -3.42 21.80 27.77
CA THR A 538 -3.13 23.06 27.09
C THR A 538 -1.63 23.24 27.04
N LEU A 539 -1.13 23.63 25.87
CA LEU A 539 0.27 23.88 25.56
C LEU A 539 0.42 25.30 25.00
N ASP A 540 1.56 25.94 25.24
CA ASP A 540 1.91 27.21 24.59
C ASP A 540 2.54 26.91 23.23
N ALA A 541 1.85 27.28 22.16
CA ALA A 541 2.28 27.02 20.79
C ALA A 541 2.68 28.32 20.08
N ARG A 542 3.63 28.24 19.16
CA ARG A 542 4.13 29.37 18.37
C ARG A 542 3.84 29.14 16.89
N ALA A 543 3.43 30.19 16.20
CA ALA A 543 3.14 30.13 14.77
C ALA A 543 4.32 29.51 13.99
N GLY A 544 4.04 28.47 13.22
CA GLY A 544 5.02 27.75 12.40
C GLY A 544 5.94 26.79 13.16
N GLU A 545 5.93 26.77 14.50
CA GLU A 545 6.70 25.82 15.30
C GLU A 545 5.86 24.56 15.59
N PRO A 546 6.33 23.36 15.21
CA PRO A 546 5.57 22.14 15.44
C PRO A 546 5.50 21.76 16.92
N VAL A 547 4.33 21.32 17.36
CA VAL A 547 4.12 20.60 18.62
C VAL A 547 4.09 19.11 18.32
N LEU A 548 5.00 18.36 18.92
CA LEU A 548 5.06 16.91 18.77
C LEU A 548 4.35 16.19 19.91
N VAL A 549 3.56 15.18 19.54
CA VAL A 549 2.83 14.30 20.46
C VAL A 549 3.08 12.87 20.02
N ARG A 550 3.33 11.96 20.96
CA ARG A 550 3.39 10.53 20.68
C ARG A 550 2.27 9.82 21.39
N ALA A 551 1.81 8.72 20.82
CA ALA A 551 0.83 7.87 21.48
C ALA A 551 1.13 6.39 21.23
N ALA A 552 0.71 5.53 22.14
CA ALA A 552 0.79 4.08 21.97
C ALA A 552 -0.35 3.38 22.71
N SER A 553 -0.65 2.17 22.28
CA SER A 553 -1.66 1.30 22.87
C SER A 553 -1.06 -0.02 23.38
N SER A 554 -1.82 -0.74 24.20
CA SER A 554 -1.57 -2.13 24.62
C SER A 554 -2.92 -2.78 24.96
N PHE A 555 -3.08 -4.06 24.66
CA PHE A 555 -4.25 -4.83 25.12
C PHE A 555 -4.09 -5.44 26.52
N VAL A 556 -2.99 -5.17 27.21
CA VAL A 556 -2.65 -5.77 28.51
C VAL A 556 -2.78 -4.75 29.64
N ASP A 557 -1.95 -3.70 29.61
CA ASP A 557 -1.91 -2.67 30.64
C ASP A 557 -1.18 -1.38 30.19
N VAL A 558 -1.24 -0.35 31.04
CA VAL A 558 -0.56 0.94 30.79
C VAL A 558 0.97 0.82 30.72
N ASP A 559 1.56 -0.14 31.43
CA ASP A 559 3.01 -0.38 31.38
C ASP A 559 3.43 -0.98 30.03
N GLY A 560 2.57 -1.82 29.43
CA GLY A 560 2.70 -2.33 28.07
C GLY A 560 2.63 -1.21 27.04
N ALA A 561 1.66 -0.30 27.17
CA ALA A 561 1.57 0.86 26.29
C ALA A 561 2.83 1.75 26.35
N TRP A 562 3.43 1.94 27.54
CA TRP A 562 4.72 2.63 27.68
C TRP A 562 5.90 1.85 27.08
N ALA A 563 5.93 0.53 27.24
CA ALA A 563 6.97 -0.33 26.67
C ALA A 563 6.94 -0.28 25.13
N ASN A 564 5.74 -0.42 24.55
CA ASN A 564 5.49 -0.27 23.12
C ASN A 564 5.98 1.09 22.61
N LEU A 565 5.59 2.18 23.28
CA LEU A 565 5.99 3.52 22.89
C LEU A 565 7.52 3.71 22.87
N ARG A 566 8.21 3.24 23.92
CA ARG A 566 9.67 3.40 24.05
C ARG A 566 10.44 2.53 23.07
N ALA A 567 9.94 1.34 22.75
CA ALA A 567 10.57 0.43 21.80
C ALA A 567 10.48 0.96 20.36
N GLU A 568 9.31 1.47 19.98
CA GLU A 568 9.05 1.87 18.59
C GLU A 568 9.41 3.33 18.30
N LEU A 569 9.21 4.22 19.27
CA LEU A 569 9.46 5.65 19.14
C LEU A 569 10.35 6.15 20.28
N PRO A 570 11.66 5.83 20.30
CA PRO A 570 12.57 6.32 21.34
C PRO A 570 12.92 7.81 21.18
N ALA A 571 12.87 8.37 19.97
CA ALA A 571 13.27 9.74 19.63
C ALA A 571 12.14 10.56 18.98
N TRP A 572 12.20 11.89 19.07
CA TRP A 572 11.15 12.80 18.56
C TRP A 572 11.39 13.08 17.07
N ASP A 573 11.56 12.01 16.29
CA ASP A 573 11.97 12.07 14.89
C ASP A 573 10.82 11.71 13.95
N PHE A 574 10.02 12.72 13.61
CA PHE A 574 8.85 12.56 12.73
C PHE A 574 9.25 12.10 11.33
N LEU A 575 10.28 12.73 10.75
CA LEU A 575 10.74 12.42 9.40
C LEU A 575 11.32 11.00 9.34
N GLY A 576 12.18 10.62 10.28
CA GLY A 576 12.74 9.27 10.36
C GLY A 576 11.67 8.20 10.52
N THR A 577 10.67 8.43 11.38
CA THR A 577 9.54 7.49 11.58
C THR A 577 8.73 7.32 10.30
N ARG A 578 8.39 8.42 9.63
CA ARG A 578 7.68 8.41 8.34
C ARG A 578 8.43 7.64 7.26
N LEU A 579 9.74 7.89 7.13
CA LEU A 579 10.58 7.22 6.14
C LEU A 579 10.76 5.73 6.44
N ALA A 580 10.85 5.36 7.72
CA ALA A 580 10.90 3.97 8.14
C ALA A 580 9.60 3.24 7.77
N LEU A 581 8.44 3.88 7.95
CA LEU A 581 7.16 3.29 7.58
C LEU A 581 6.96 3.21 6.05
N ASP A 582 7.34 4.25 5.29
CA ASP A 582 7.37 4.21 3.81
C ASP A 582 8.25 3.04 3.34
N SER A 583 9.43 2.85 3.93
CA SER A 583 10.31 1.72 3.59
C SER A 583 9.69 0.34 3.85
N ILE A 584 8.91 0.18 4.94
CA ILE A 584 8.18 -1.07 5.22
C ILE A 584 7.13 -1.33 4.14
N TRP A 585 6.39 -0.30 3.74
CA TRP A 585 5.43 -0.42 2.64
C TRP A 585 6.12 -0.75 1.32
N GLN A 586 7.25 -0.10 0.99
CA GLN A 586 8.01 -0.44 -0.21
C GLN A 586 8.44 -1.92 -0.22
N GLN A 587 8.89 -2.46 0.91
CA GLN A 587 9.21 -3.88 1.04
C GLN A 587 7.98 -4.77 0.85
N ARG A 588 6.81 -4.39 1.40
CA ARG A 588 5.53 -5.09 1.16
C ARG A 588 5.16 -5.11 -0.32
N LEU A 589 5.25 -3.98 -1.03
CA LEU A 589 4.91 -3.90 -2.46
C LEU A 589 5.89 -4.72 -3.32
N GLN A 590 7.16 -4.80 -2.92
CA GLN A 590 8.22 -5.59 -3.59
C GLN A 590 8.01 -7.11 -3.55
N THR A 591 7.04 -7.60 -2.77
CA THR A 591 6.68 -9.03 -2.75
C THR A 591 5.99 -9.47 -4.04
N LEU A 592 5.26 -8.54 -4.72
CA LEU A 592 4.53 -8.77 -5.96
C LEU A 592 4.82 -7.66 -6.99
N PRO A 593 6.05 -7.53 -7.51
CA PRO A 593 6.35 -6.49 -8.47
C PRO A 593 5.66 -6.78 -9.80
N VAL A 594 4.96 -5.75 -10.30
CA VAL A 594 4.28 -5.77 -11.59
C VAL A 594 4.85 -4.72 -12.55
N GLU A 595 4.92 -5.08 -13.82
CA GLU A 595 5.21 -4.18 -14.93
C GLU A 595 3.90 -3.93 -15.69
N ALA A 596 3.40 -2.70 -15.61
CA ALA A 596 2.18 -2.25 -16.25
C ALA A 596 2.51 -1.22 -17.35
N ALA A 597 1.70 -1.21 -18.42
CA ALA A 597 1.74 -0.11 -19.40
C ALA A 597 1.07 1.16 -18.84
N ASP A 598 0.08 0.97 -17.98
CA ASP A 598 -0.67 2.01 -17.29
C ASP A 598 -0.23 2.08 -15.81
N GLU A 599 0.27 3.23 -15.38
CA GLU A 599 0.68 3.44 -13.99
C GLU A 599 -0.51 3.41 -13.03
N ALA A 600 -1.71 3.82 -13.48
CA ALA A 600 -2.92 3.81 -12.65
C ALA A 600 -3.35 2.37 -12.29
N ALA A 601 -3.31 1.44 -13.24
CA ALA A 601 -3.55 0.02 -12.97
C ALA A 601 -2.60 -0.56 -11.89
N ALA A 602 -1.35 -0.14 -11.89
CA ALA A 602 -0.39 -0.55 -10.86
C ALA A 602 -0.66 0.12 -9.50
N SER A 603 -1.08 1.40 -9.49
CA SER A 603 -1.53 2.08 -8.26
C SER A 603 -2.75 1.40 -7.64
N GLN A 604 -3.76 1.08 -8.45
CA GLN A 604 -4.96 0.37 -7.99
C GLN A 604 -4.61 -1.00 -7.39
N PHE A 605 -3.73 -1.75 -8.04
CA PHE A 605 -3.22 -3.03 -7.54
C PHE A 605 -2.54 -2.91 -6.17
N TYR A 606 -1.63 -1.94 -6.01
CA TYR A 606 -0.99 -1.75 -4.71
C TYR A 606 -1.95 -1.17 -3.66
N GLY A 607 -3.00 -0.45 -4.07
CA GLY A 607 -4.11 -0.06 -3.19
C GLY A 607 -4.91 -1.24 -2.65
N THR A 608 -5.17 -2.27 -3.47
CA THR A 608 -5.76 -3.53 -2.99
C THR A 608 -4.82 -4.27 -2.04
N LEU A 609 -3.50 -4.27 -2.30
CA LEU A 609 -2.53 -4.90 -1.39
C LEU A 609 -2.46 -4.18 -0.04
N TYR A 610 -2.61 -2.86 -0.03
CA TYR A 610 -2.76 -2.07 1.19
C TYR A 610 -3.95 -2.52 2.04
N ARG A 611 -5.15 -2.62 1.44
CA ARG A 611 -6.36 -3.08 2.14
C ARG A 611 -6.24 -4.53 2.65
N ALA A 612 -5.61 -5.41 1.87
CA ALA A 612 -5.35 -6.80 2.26
C ALA A 612 -4.30 -6.97 3.39
N SER A 613 -3.68 -5.88 3.84
CA SER A 613 -2.59 -5.89 4.83
C SER A 613 -3.02 -5.42 6.23
N PHE A 614 -4.32 -5.29 6.52
CA PHE A 614 -4.81 -4.92 7.86
C PHE A 614 -4.92 -6.13 8.78
N LEU A 615 -5.63 -7.16 8.32
CA LEU A 615 -6.02 -8.32 9.12
C LEU A 615 -5.43 -9.62 8.58
N PRO A 616 -5.29 -10.67 9.41
CA PRO A 616 -5.29 -10.64 10.88
C PRO A 616 -4.22 -9.68 11.41
N HIS A 617 -4.45 -9.03 12.55
CA HIS A 617 -3.53 -8.05 13.13
C HIS A 617 -2.87 -8.58 14.41
N GLU A 618 -1.72 -8.01 14.76
CA GLU A 618 -0.97 -8.39 15.96
C GLU A 618 -1.74 -8.06 17.25
N MET A 619 -1.79 -9.00 18.18
CA MET A 619 -2.48 -8.86 19.48
C MET A 619 -1.52 -8.73 20.67
N SER A 620 -0.22 -8.85 20.41
CA SER A 620 0.82 -8.94 21.44
C SER A 620 1.60 -7.64 21.51
N ASP A 621 1.90 -7.19 22.71
CA ASP A 621 2.86 -6.12 22.95
C ASP A 621 4.28 -6.53 22.51
N VAL A 622 5.19 -5.55 22.40
CA VAL A 622 6.60 -5.78 22.02
C VAL A 622 7.36 -6.73 22.94
N ASP A 623 6.87 -6.95 24.17
CA ASP A 623 7.42 -7.88 25.16
C ASP A 623 6.75 -9.28 25.11
N GLY A 624 5.84 -9.49 24.17
CA GLY A 624 5.11 -10.74 23.95
C GLY A 624 3.91 -10.94 24.87
N ARG A 625 3.56 -9.98 25.74
CA ARG A 625 2.33 -10.06 26.54
C ARG A 625 1.09 -9.79 25.68
N ARG A 626 0.00 -10.49 25.96
CA ARG A 626 -1.31 -10.34 25.29
C ARG A 626 -2.45 -10.82 26.18
N PRO A 627 -3.71 -10.44 25.90
CA PRO A 627 -4.86 -11.12 26.46
C PRO A 627 -4.97 -12.57 25.92
N ALA A 628 -5.27 -13.53 26.80
CA ALA A 628 -5.64 -14.88 26.41
C ALA A 628 -7.03 -14.90 25.78
N PHE A 629 -7.20 -15.73 24.76
CA PHE A 629 -8.45 -15.90 24.04
C PHE A 629 -9.59 -16.30 24.99
N ALA A 630 -10.80 -15.78 24.73
CA ALA A 630 -12.05 -15.98 25.47
C ALA A 630 -12.08 -15.52 26.95
N THR A 631 -10.94 -15.26 27.58
CA THR A 631 -10.88 -14.91 29.02
C THR A 631 -10.30 -13.53 29.29
N GLY A 632 -9.49 -12.99 28.37
CA GLY A 632 -8.84 -11.68 28.51
C GLY A 632 -7.69 -11.64 29.53
N ARG A 633 -7.42 -12.74 30.26
CA ARG A 633 -6.32 -12.78 31.24
C ARG A 633 -4.96 -12.56 30.55
N PRO A 634 -4.05 -11.76 31.12
CA PRO A 634 -2.72 -11.59 30.56
C PRO A 634 -1.94 -12.91 30.49
N VAL A 635 -1.36 -13.18 29.33
CA VAL A 635 -0.40 -14.27 29.07
C VAL A 635 0.78 -13.71 28.28
N SER A 636 1.89 -14.45 28.19
CA SER A 636 3.06 -14.05 27.41
C SER A 636 3.55 -15.18 26.53
N GLY A 637 4.10 -14.87 25.36
CA GLY A 637 4.65 -15.85 24.43
C GLY A 637 5.18 -15.21 23.15
N ALA A 638 5.22 -16.00 22.07
CA ALA A 638 5.50 -15.47 20.74
C ALA A 638 4.36 -14.55 20.27
N THR A 639 4.67 -13.66 19.32
CA THR A 639 3.69 -12.82 18.63
C THR A 639 2.47 -13.62 18.20
N ALA A 640 1.30 -13.18 18.63
CA ALA A 640 0.01 -13.75 18.28
C ALA A 640 -0.83 -12.77 17.46
N TYR A 641 -1.73 -13.32 16.65
CA TYR A 641 -2.64 -12.59 15.79
C TYR A 641 -4.09 -12.87 16.16
N GLY A 642 -4.97 -11.91 15.90
CA GLY A 642 -6.40 -11.95 16.20
C GLY A 642 -7.27 -11.46 15.05
N ASP A 643 -8.58 -11.47 15.28
CA ASP A 643 -9.62 -10.96 14.39
C ASP A 643 -9.59 -11.59 12.99
N PHE A 644 -9.75 -12.92 12.96
CA PHE A 644 -9.86 -13.68 11.72
C PHE A 644 -11.33 -13.65 11.26
N SER A 645 -11.62 -12.82 10.26
CA SER A 645 -12.91 -12.80 9.53
C SER A 645 -13.07 -14.05 8.67
N MET A 646 -13.14 -15.21 9.33
CA MET A 646 -12.72 -16.48 8.76
C MET A 646 -13.61 -16.96 7.62
N TRP A 647 -14.89 -16.62 7.61
CA TRP A 647 -15.80 -16.96 6.50
C TRP A 647 -15.44 -16.20 5.21
N ASP A 648 -14.70 -15.11 5.31
CA ASP A 648 -14.29 -14.29 4.17
C ASP A 648 -12.88 -14.70 3.73
N ILE A 649 -11.91 -14.59 4.65
CA ILE A 649 -10.49 -14.52 4.32
C ILE A 649 -9.85 -15.85 3.90
N TYR A 650 -10.47 -17.01 4.18
CA TYR A 650 -9.92 -18.31 3.76
C TYR A 650 -9.88 -18.45 2.23
N ARG A 651 -10.76 -17.74 1.52
CA ARG A 651 -11.02 -17.91 0.08
C ARG A 651 -9.84 -17.41 -0.74
N ALA A 652 -9.34 -16.22 -0.44
CA ALA A 652 -8.24 -15.60 -1.18
C ALA A 652 -7.25 -14.85 -0.28
N GLN A 653 -7.68 -14.20 0.79
CA GLN A 653 -6.78 -13.35 1.59
C GLN A 653 -5.68 -14.16 2.32
N LEU A 654 -6.01 -15.22 3.05
CA LEU A 654 -5.01 -16.09 3.68
C LEU A 654 -4.11 -16.82 2.65
N PRO A 655 -4.66 -17.34 1.52
CA PRO A 655 -3.83 -17.81 0.40
C PRO A 655 -2.86 -16.74 -0.14
N LEU A 656 -3.27 -15.47 -0.20
CA LEU A 656 -2.40 -14.36 -0.61
C LEU A 656 -1.30 -14.11 0.43
N LEU A 657 -1.62 -14.12 1.72
CA LEU A 657 -0.63 -13.94 2.79
C LEU A 657 0.46 -15.01 2.78
N SER A 658 0.16 -16.23 2.33
CA SER A 658 1.18 -17.26 2.10
C SER A 658 2.21 -16.88 1.03
N LEU A 659 1.91 -15.92 0.15
CA LEU A 659 2.81 -15.41 -0.88
C LEU A 659 3.50 -14.12 -0.45
N VAL A 660 2.78 -13.20 0.18
CA VAL A 660 3.29 -11.86 0.50
C VAL A 660 3.85 -11.74 1.91
N ALA A 661 3.35 -12.52 2.87
CA ALA A 661 3.77 -12.52 4.28
C ALA A 661 4.11 -13.94 4.78
N PRO A 662 4.91 -14.74 4.06
CA PRO A 662 5.20 -16.13 4.42
C PRO A 662 5.83 -16.28 5.81
N GLU A 663 6.52 -15.26 6.31
CA GLU A 663 7.11 -15.20 7.65
C GLU A 663 6.05 -15.08 8.77
N ARG A 664 4.86 -14.55 8.47
CA ARG A 664 3.77 -14.35 9.44
C ARG A 664 2.79 -15.52 9.47
N MET A 665 2.62 -16.22 8.36
CA MET A 665 1.68 -17.34 8.25
C MET A 665 1.83 -18.41 9.35
N PRO A 666 3.05 -18.87 9.73
CA PRO A 666 3.20 -19.82 10.83
C PRO A 666 2.66 -19.28 12.16
N LEU A 667 2.88 -17.99 12.45
CA LEU A 667 2.43 -17.33 13.67
C LEU A 667 0.91 -17.17 13.68
N MET A 668 0.32 -16.79 12.55
CA MET A 668 -1.14 -16.69 12.39
C MET A 668 -1.81 -18.05 12.60
N MET A 669 -1.30 -19.11 11.98
CA MET A 669 -1.83 -20.47 12.17
C MET A 669 -1.60 -20.97 13.60
N GLN A 670 -0.43 -20.70 14.19
CA GLN A 670 -0.16 -21.03 15.58
C GLN A 670 -1.09 -20.27 16.54
N SER A 671 -1.54 -19.06 16.19
CA SER A 671 -2.50 -18.28 16.99
C SER A 671 -3.85 -18.99 17.07
N LEU A 672 -4.37 -19.55 15.97
CA LEU A 672 -5.60 -20.38 15.98
C LEU A 672 -5.44 -21.60 16.90
N VAL A 673 -4.27 -22.25 16.88
CA VAL A 673 -3.99 -23.38 17.79
C VAL A 673 -3.95 -22.93 19.26
N GLN A 674 -3.43 -21.73 19.56
CA GLN A 674 -3.46 -21.20 20.92
C GLN A 674 -4.88 -20.83 21.36
N MET A 675 -5.70 -20.26 20.47
CA MET A 675 -7.12 -20.00 20.74
C MET A 675 -7.84 -21.30 21.12
N TYR A 676 -7.58 -22.39 20.40
CA TYR A 676 -8.11 -23.71 20.76
C TYR A 676 -7.65 -24.17 22.16
N ARG A 677 -6.37 -24.02 22.50
CA ARG A 677 -5.85 -24.42 23.81
C ARG A 677 -6.39 -23.58 24.96
N GLU A 678 -6.65 -22.30 24.71
CA GLU A 678 -7.12 -21.34 25.70
C GLU A 678 -8.63 -21.41 25.91
N GLY A 679 -9.41 -21.53 24.83
CA GLY A 679 -10.87 -21.57 24.87
C GLY A 679 -11.49 -22.98 24.83
N GLY A 680 -10.73 -24.01 24.47
CA GLY A 680 -11.15 -25.41 24.43
C GLY A 680 -11.81 -25.88 23.13
N TRP A 681 -12.21 -24.95 22.25
CA TRP A 681 -12.76 -25.22 20.91
C TRP A 681 -12.00 -24.44 19.84
N MET A 682 -11.84 -25.00 18.65
CA MET A 682 -11.27 -24.21 17.53
C MET A 682 -12.31 -23.14 17.17
N PRO A 683 -11.95 -21.85 17.18
CA PRO A 683 -12.91 -20.80 16.87
C PRO A 683 -13.30 -20.82 15.40
N ILE A 684 -14.58 -20.56 15.11
CA ILE A 684 -15.12 -20.47 13.75
C ILE A 684 -14.84 -19.09 13.15
N PHE A 685 -15.22 -18.01 13.86
CA PHE A 685 -15.02 -16.63 13.46
C PHE A 685 -14.53 -15.80 14.66
N PRO A 686 -13.24 -15.91 15.04
CA PRO A 686 -12.72 -15.23 16.22
C PRO A 686 -12.56 -13.73 15.97
N CYS A 687 -13.28 -12.91 16.73
CA CYS A 687 -13.16 -11.44 16.79
C CYS A 687 -13.15 -10.96 18.24
N TRP A 688 -12.54 -9.80 18.51
CA TRP A 688 -12.37 -9.24 19.86
C TRP A 688 -11.71 -10.24 20.81
N ASN A 689 -10.76 -11.02 20.28
CA ASN A 689 -10.08 -12.11 20.99
C ASN A 689 -11.02 -13.10 21.70
N SER A 690 -12.21 -13.33 21.14
CA SER A 690 -13.28 -14.13 21.75
C SER A 690 -13.97 -15.05 20.73
N TYR A 691 -14.72 -16.04 21.22
CA TYR A 691 -15.70 -16.73 20.39
C TYR A 691 -16.80 -15.75 19.96
N THR A 692 -17.27 -15.94 18.74
CA THR A 692 -18.48 -15.29 18.23
C THR A 692 -19.36 -16.37 17.58
N ALA A 693 -20.67 -16.12 17.54
CA ALA A 693 -21.58 -16.94 16.75
C ALA A 693 -21.70 -16.46 15.29
N ALA A 694 -20.79 -15.56 14.87
CA ALA A 694 -20.81 -14.92 13.57
C ALA A 694 -20.18 -15.79 12.47
N MET A 695 -20.77 -15.54 11.31
CA MET A 695 -20.79 -16.28 10.07
C MET A 695 -20.97 -17.80 10.24
N ILE A 696 -20.99 -18.51 9.11
CA ILE A 696 -21.29 -19.94 9.04
C ILE A 696 -20.03 -20.74 8.66
N GLY A 697 -20.16 -22.07 8.55
CA GLY A 697 -19.02 -22.96 8.25
C GLY A 697 -18.10 -23.22 9.45
N ASP A 698 -16.94 -23.79 9.16
CA ASP A 698 -15.86 -24.14 10.10
C ASP A 698 -14.50 -23.90 9.42
N HIS A 699 -14.36 -22.74 8.76
CA HIS A 699 -13.31 -22.42 7.78
C HIS A 699 -11.89 -22.26 8.38
N ALA A 700 -11.74 -22.35 9.71
CA ALA A 700 -10.43 -22.58 10.32
C ALA A 700 -9.79 -23.86 9.76
N ALA A 701 -10.60 -24.86 9.39
CA ALA A 701 -10.19 -26.05 8.66
C ALA A 701 -9.49 -25.68 7.34
N ALA A 702 -10.11 -24.83 6.53
CA ALA A 702 -9.57 -24.38 5.26
C ALA A 702 -8.26 -23.59 5.44
N ALA A 703 -8.20 -22.67 6.40
CA ALA A 703 -6.99 -21.88 6.68
C ALA A 703 -5.78 -22.76 7.05
N LEU A 704 -5.97 -23.72 7.98
CA LEU A 704 -4.92 -24.61 8.47
C LEU A 704 -4.53 -25.64 7.40
N ALA A 705 -5.50 -26.20 6.68
CA ALA A 705 -5.27 -27.16 5.61
C ALA A 705 -4.57 -26.53 4.40
N ASP A 706 -5.01 -25.36 3.95
CA ASP A 706 -4.39 -24.62 2.84
C ASP A 706 -2.94 -24.26 3.17
N SER A 707 -2.70 -23.70 4.36
CA SER A 707 -1.36 -23.40 4.85
C SER A 707 -0.46 -24.63 4.84
N TRP A 708 -0.94 -25.76 5.34
CA TRP A 708 -0.16 -27.00 5.35
C TRP A 708 0.13 -27.52 3.93
N VAL A 709 -0.88 -27.57 3.06
CA VAL A 709 -0.76 -28.04 1.67
C VAL A 709 0.20 -27.17 0.87
N ARG A 710 0.23 -25.86 1.12
CA ARG A 710 1.13 -24.89 0.47
C ARG A 710 2.51 -24.78 1.13
N GLY A 711 2.83 -25.64 2.09
CA GLY A 711 4.20 -25.70 2.64
C GLY A 711 4.47 -24.78 3.83
N THR A 712 3.48 -24.08 4.38
CA THR A 712 3.64 -23.36 5.65
C THR A 712 3.89 -24.36 6.77
N ARG A 713 5.00 -24.19 7.49
CA ARG A 713 5.42 -25.00 8.64
C ARG A 713 5.71 -24.08 9.83
N GLY A 714 5.88 -24.64 11.02
CA GLY A 714 6.19 -23.86 12.23
C GLY A 714 5.00 -23.57 13.13
N PHE A 715 3.87 -24.28 12.94
CA PHE A 715 2.77 -24.35 13.89
C PHE A 715 2.51 -25.81 14.31
N ASP A 716 1.92 -26.01 15.48
CA ASP A 716 1.57 -27.34 16.00
C ASP A 716 0.41 -27.96 15.19
N LEU A 717 0.77 -28.77 14.19
CA LEU A 717 -0.19 -29.48 13.33
C LEU A 717 -1.07 -30.47 14.12
N ALA A 718 -0.52 -31.15 15.13
CA ALA A 718 -1.28 -32.12 15.90
C ALA A 718 -2.34 -31.43 16.77
N GLY A 719 -1.98 -30.32 17.42
CA GLY A 719 -2.90 -29.46 18.15
C GLY A 719 -3.95 -28.80 17.24
N ALA A 720 -3.54 -28.33 16.06
CA ALA A 720 -4.45 -27.80 15.04
C ALA A 720 -5.53 -28.82 14.67
N TYR A 721 -5.11 -30.04 14.29
CA TYR A 721 -6.05 -31.09 13.93
C TYR A 721 -6.90 -31.56 15.10
N ALA A 722 -6.37 -31.60 16.33
CA ALA A 722 -7.16 -31.95 17.51
C ALA A 722 -8.34 -30.99 17.72
N GLY A 723 -8.12 -29.68 17.56
CA GLY A 723 -9.18 -28.68 17.65
C GLY A 723 -10.23 -28.81 16.54
N LEU A 724 -9.78 -28.97 15.29
CA LEU A 724 -10.67 -29.15 14.14
C LEU A 724 -11.48 -30.45 14.22
N ARG A 725 -10.83 -31.55 14.58
CA ARG A 725 -11.49 -32.83 14.80
C ARG A 725 -12.57 -32.72 15.87
N ARG A 726 -12.33 -31.95 16.93
CA ARG A 726 -13.35 -31.68 17.95
C ARG A 726 -14.56 -30.97 17.35
N ASN A 727 -14.36 -29.91 16.57
CA ASN A 727 -15.45 -29.22 15.86
C ASN A 727 -16.24 -30.16 14.93
N ALA A 728 -15.54 -31.05 14.22
CA ALA A 728 -16.13 -31.94 13.22
C ALA A 728 -16.90 -33.14 13.79
N PHE A 729 -16.61 -33.58 15.02
CA PHE A 729 -17.15 -34.83 15.58
C PHE A 729 -17.80 -34.71 16.96
N GLU A 730 -17.56 -33.63 17.68
CA GLU A 730 -18.05 -33.43 19.05
C GLU A 730 -18.96 -32.22 19.13
N ARG A 731 -19.87 -32.22 20.11
CA ARG A 731 -20.74 -31.08 20.41
C ARG A 731 -20.36 -30.43 21.74
N PRO A 732 -20.63 -29.12 21.92
CA PRO A 732 -20.54 -28.48 23.22
C PRO A 732 -21.30 -29.26 24.30
N ALA A 733 -20.74 -29.32 25.51
CA ALA A 733 -21.33 -30.06 26.61
C ALA A 733 -22.56 -29.35 27.18
N THR A 734 -22.59 -28.02 27.06
CA THR A 734 -23.68 -27.18 27.56
C THR A 734 -24.29 -26.32 26.46
N PHE A 735 -25.55 -25.94 26.66
CA PHE A 735 -26.22 -24.98 25.78
C PHE A 735 -25.56 -23.59 25.84
N ALA A 736 -24.96 -23.22 26.96
CA ALA A 736 -24.25 -21.93 27.09
C ALA A 736 -23.03 -21.87 26.17
N GLU A 737 -22.17 -22.90 26.17
CA GLU A 737 -21.03 -23.02 25.24
C GLU A 737 -21.50 -22.99 23.78
N TYR A 738 -22.57 -23.74 23.45
CA TYR A 738 -23.16 -23.69 22.13
C TYR A 738 -23.60 -22.25 21.81
N LYS A 739 -24.44 -21.62 22.62
CA LYS A 739 -24.91 -20.24 22.40
C LYS A 739 -23.75 -19.23 22.24
N ASP A 740 -22.60 -19.49 22.85
CA ASP A 740 -21.42 -18.62 22.81
C ASP A 740 -20.56 -18.70 21.54
N GLY A 741 -20.87 -19.62 20.61
CA GLY A 741 -20.10 -19.75 19.35
C GLY A 741 -19.24 -21.00 19.25
N MET A 742 -19.28 -21.89 20.26
CA MET A 742 -18.41 -23.07 20.28
C MET A 742 -19.00 -24.23 19.47
N GLY A 743 -18.17 -24.88 18.65
CA GLY A 743 -18.52 -26.05 17.86
C GLY A 743 -19.46 -25.78 16.68
N ARG A 744 -19.59 -26.77 15.78
CA ARG A 744 -20.45 -26.64 14.59
C ARG A 744 -21.93 -26.57 14.95
N ARG A 745 -22.64 -25.67 14.27
CA ARG A 745 -24.10 -25.52 14.38
C ARG A 745 -24.81 -26.74 13.80
N ALA A 746 -25.84 -27.23 14.49
CA ALA A 746 -26.63 -28.39 14.06
C ALA A 746 -25.80 -29.64 13.68
N LEU A 747 -24.63 -29.85 14.32
CA LEU A 747 -23.75 -30.98 14.01
C LEU A 747 -24.48 -32.34 14.16
N GLU A 748 -25.33 -32.49 15.16
CA GLU A 748 -26.09 -33.73 15.37
C GLU A 748 -26.98 -34.08 14.18
N SER A 749 -27.69 -33.09 13.65
CA SER A 749 -28.50 -33.25 12.44
C SER A 749 -27.62 -33.55 11.22
N TYR A 750 -26.52 -32.81 11.05
CA TYR A 750 -25.59 -33.02 9.95
C TYR A 750 -25.00 -34.44 9.95
N LEU A 751 -24.53 -34.94 11.09
CA LEU A 751 -23.99 -36.30 11.23
C LEU A 751 -25.06 -37.37 11.01
N ARG A 752 -26.30 -37.14 11.47
CA ARG A 752 -27.39 -38.10 11.37
C ARG A 752 -27.96 -38.23 9.95
N TYR A 753 -28.17 -37.10 9.28
CA TYR A 753 -28.88 -37.06 7.99
C TYR A 753 -27.95 -36.85 6.80
N GLY A 754 -26.70 -36.42 7.02
CA GLY A 754 -25.78 -35.97 5.96
C GLY A 754 -26.13 -34.59 5.42
N TYR A 755 -27.04 -33.86 6.07
CA TYR A 755 -27.42 -32.48 5.81
C TYR A 755 -28.15 -31.92 7.03
N ILE A 756 -28.27 -30.60 7.11
CA ILE A 756 -29.09 -29.95 8.14
C ILE A 756 -30.52 -29.84 7.59
N PRO A 757 -31.52 -30.48 8.21
CA PRO A 757 -32.88 -30.46 7.71
C PRO A 757 -33.60 -29.15 8.08
N MET A 758 -34.63 -28.78 7.32
CA MET A 758 -35.40 -27.54 7.54
C MET A 758 -36.02 -27.44 8.95
N GLU A 759 -36.32 -28.57 9.60
CA GLU A 759 -36.84 -28.60 10.97
C GLU A 759 -35.77 -28.26 12.04
N ASP A 760 -34.50 -28.20 11.68
CA ASP A 760 -33.40 -27.72 12.54
C ASP A 760 -33.01 -26.30 12.11
N SER A 761 -33.73 -25.31 12.64
CA SER A 761 -33.71 -23.92 12.19
C SER A 761 -32.56 -23.07 12.74
N VAL A 762 -31.53 -23.65 13.37
CA VAL A 762 -30.30 -23.00 13.88
C VAL A 762 -30.54 -21.55 14.35
N GLN A 763 -31.09 -21.37 15.56
CA GLN A 763 -31.48 -20.05 16.06
C GLN A 763 -30.33 -19.34 16.81
N GLU A 764 -29.35 -20.10 17.29
CA GLU A 764 -28.20 -19.60 18.07
C GLU A 764 -27.03 -19.18 17.17
N ALA A 765 -27.31 -18.29 16.20
CA ALA A 765 -26.35 -17.69 15.27
C ALA A 765 -26.87 -16.35 14.72
N PHE A 766 -26.03 -15.57 14.05
CA PHE A 766 -26.40 -14.26 13.45
C PHE A 766 -27.34 -14.49 12.30
N HIS A 767 -26.80 -15.37 11.50
CA HIS A 767 -27.31 -16.06 10.37
C HIS A 767 -28.17 -17.21 10.88
N THR A 768 -29.38 -16.86 11.31
CA THR A 768 -30.38 -17.84 11.74
C THR A 768 -30.85 -18.65 10.54
N HIS A 769 -31.18 -19.93 10.75
CA HIS A 769 -31.51 -20.87 9.67
C HIS A 769 -30.28 -21.25 8.81
N GLU A 770 -30.34 -20.98 7.50
CA GLU A 770 -29.24 -21.18 6.54
C GLU A 770 -28.71 -22.62 6.43
N GLN A 771 -29.62 -23.58 6.58
CA GLN A 771 -29.30 -25.00 6.67
C GLN A 771 -28.58 -25.54 5.43
N VAL A 772 -28.92 -25.04 4.25
CA VAL A 772 -28.33 -25.49 2.98
C VAL A 772 -26.93 -24.93 2.83
N SER A 773 -26.72 -23.63 3.04
CA SER A 773 -25.39 -23.01 3.00
C SER A 773 -24.43 -23.67 3.99
N ARG A 774 -24.88 -23.91 5.25
CA ARG A 774 -24.10 -24.64 6.25
C ARG A 774 -23.76 -26.06 5.81
N THR A 775 -24.69 -26.78 5.18
CA THR A 775 -24.43 -28.14 4.68
C THR A 775 -23.39 -28.16 3.57
N LEU A 776 -23.46 -27.20 2.63
CA LEU A 776 -22.49 -27.06 1.54
C LEU A 776 -21.10 -26.73 2.08
N GLU A 777 -21.00 -25.79 3.02
CA GLU A 777 -19.75 -25.38 3.63
C GLU A 777 -19.13 -26.46 4.52
N TYR A 778 -19.92 -27.14 5.38
CA TYR A 778 -19.40 -28.25 6.17
C TYR A 778 -18.88 -29.42 5.34
N ALA A 779 -19.45 -29.66 4.15
CA ALA A 779 -18.90 -30.65 3.23
C ALA A 779 -17.52 -30.23 2.69
N TYR A 780 -17.29 -28.94 2.48
CA TYR A 780 -15.96 -28.42 2.14
C TYR A 780 -15.01 -28.44 3.34
N ASP A 781 -15.45 -28.03 4.52
CA ASP A 781 -14.64 -28.07 5.75
C ASP A 781 -14.20 -29.51 6.09
N ASP A 782 -15.08 -30.49 5.89
CA ASP A 782 -14.73 -31.91 6.04
C ASP A 782 -13.65 -32.36 5.05
N PHE A 783 -13.66 -31.84 3.82
CA PHE A 783 -12.57 -32.09 2.87
C PHE A 783 -11.24 -31.49 3.36
N CYS A 784 -11.26 -30.28 3.92
CA CYS A 784 -10.08 -29.63 4.49
C CYS A 784 -9.54 -30.40 5.71
N ASP A 785 -10.40 -30.79 6.64
CA ASP A 785 -10.04 -31.62 7.79
C ASP A 785 -9.44 -32.96 7.37
N ALA A 786 -9.98 -33.56 6.31
CA ALA A 786 -9.45 -34.79 5.75
C ALA A 786 -8.00 -34.62 5.26
N GLN A 787 -7.64 -33.48 4.66
CA GLN A 787 -6.26 -33.24 4.22
C GLN A 787 -5.27 -33.22 5.38
N LEU A 788 -5.65 -32.64 6.52
CA LEU A 788 -4.83 -32.66 7.73
C LEU A 788 -4.79 -34.05 8.39
N ALA A 789 -5.93 -34.76 8.42
CA ALA A 789 -6.01 -36.14 8.89
C ALA A 789 -5.05 -37.05 8.09
N LYS A 790 -5.03 -36.89 6.77
CA LYS A 790 -4.12 -37.59 5.85
C LYS A 790 -2.66 -37.27 6.17
N ALA A 791 -2.33 -35.99 6.37
CA ALA A 791 -0.97 -35.56 6.71
C ALA A 791 -0.47 -36.16 8.04
N LEU A 792 -1.37 -36.42 8.99
CA LEU A 792 -1.07 -37.03 10.29
C LEU A 792 -1.20 -38.57 10.31
N GLY A 793 -1.54 -39.20 9.19
CA GLY A 793 -1.74 -40.66 9.12
C GLY A 793 -3.00 -41.16 9.87
N ARG A 794 -4.01 -40.30 10.07
CA ARG A 794 -5.28 -40.63 10.74
C ARG A 794 -6.28 -41.22 9.73
N THR A 795 -6.00 -42.43 9.24
CA THR A 795 -6.75 -43.05 8.12
C THR A 795 -8.27 -43.15 8.36
N ALA A 796 -8.70 -43.55 9.57
CA ALA A 796 -10.14 -43.68 9.87
C ALA A 796 -10.88 -42.34 9.82
N ASP A 797 -10.27 -41.28 10.37
CA ASP A 797 -10.86 -39.94 10.30
C ASP A 797 -10.83 -39.42 8.86
N TYR A 798 -9.73 -39.63 8.11
CA TYR A 798 -9.64 -39.28 6.68
C TYR A 798 -10.77 -39.90 5.86
N GLU A 799 -10.99 -41.22 5.99
CA GLU A 799 -12.05 -41.92 5.25
C GLU A 799 -13.45 -41.42 5.62
N ALA A 800 -13.71 -41.19 6.92
CA ALA A 800 -14.99 -40.68 7.39
C ALA A 800 -15.26 -39.25 6.89
N LEU A 801 -14.25 -38.39 6.93
CA LEU A 801 -14.34 -37.00 6.48
C LEU A 801 -14.45 -36.91 4.96
N MET A 802 -13.68 -37.68 4.18
CA MET A 802 -13.82 -37.73 2.71
C MET A 802 -15.18 -38.26 2.27
N LYS A 803 -15.79 -39.18 3.03
CA LYS A 803 -17.18 -39.60 2.78
C LYS A 803 -18.16 -38.44 3.03
N ARG A 804 -18.02 -37.74 4.17
CA ARG A 804 -18.87 -36.59 4.51
C ARG A 804 -18.62 -35.39 3.61
N ALA A 805 -17.45 -35.26 3.01
CA ALA A 805 -17.18 -34.24 2.01
C ALA A 805 -18.09 -34.32 0.78
N ARG A 806 -18.79 -35.43 0.56
CA ARG A 806 -19.82 -35.58 -0.48
C ARG A 806 -21.24 -35.23 -0.02
N ASN A 807 -21.43 -34.80 1.24
CA ASN A 807 -22.73 -34.46 1.82
C ASN A 807 -23.41 -33.27 1.12
N TRP A 808 -22.67 -32.43 0.40
CA TRP A 808 -23.24 -31.38 -0.45
C TRP A 808 -24.33 -31.91 -1.41
N ARG A 809 -24.21 -33.17 -1.86
CA ARG A 809 -25.19 -33.84 -2.73
C ARG A 809 -26.58 -33.97 -2.09
N ASN A 810 -26.66 -33.89 -0.77
CA ASN A 810 -27.91 -34.02 -0.05
C ASN A 810 -28.77 -32.76 -0.07
N VAL A 811 -28.23 -31.63 -0.55
CA VAL A 811 -28.93 -30.34 -0.64
C VAL A 811 -28.94 -29.75 -2.06
N ILE A 812 -28.34 -30.43 -3.03
CA ILE A 812 -28.53 -30.17 -4.47
C ILE A 812 -29.64 -31.08 -4.98
N ASN A 813 -30.79 -30.51 -5.34
CA ASN A 813 -31.93 -31.30 -5.79
C ASN A 813 -31.64 -31.88 -7.19
N PRO A 814 -31.57 -33.22 -7.35
CA PRO A 814 -31.17 -33.85 -8.61
C PRO A 814 -32.18 -33.64 -9.75
N HIS A 815 -33.42 -33.24 -9.45
CA HIS A 815 -34.42 -32.95 -10.48
C HIS A 815 -34.22 -31.55 -11.09
N THR A 816 -33.82 -30.58 -10.28
CA THR A 816 -33.66 -29.18 -10.72
C THR A 816 -32.20 -28.82 -11.00
N GLY A 817 -31.25 -29.55 -10.41
CA GLY A 817 -29.83 -29.21 -10.39
C GLY A 817 -29.54 -27.90 -9.65
N TRP A 818 -30.38 -27.50 -8.71
CA TRP A 818 -30.21 -26.31 -7.88
C TRP A 818 -30.26 -26.69 -6.40
N ALA A 819 -29.66 -25.87 -5.54
CA ALA A 819 -29.77 -26.04 -4.10
C ALA A 819 -31.23 -25.89 -3.65
N ASP A 820 -31.67 -26.73 -2.71
CA ASP A 820 -33.04 -26.71 -2.18
C ASP A 820 -33.05 -27.19 -0.74
N GLY A 821 -33.98 -26.65 0.05
CA GLY A 821 -34.21 -27.10 1.42
C GLY A 821 -34.65 -28.56 1.45
N ARG A 822 -34.31 -29.28 2.51
CA ARG A 822 -34.68 -30.70 2.66
C ARG A 822 -35.18 -31.00 4.06
N HIS A 823 -36.28 -31.73 4.15
CA HIS A 823 -36.93 -32.10 5.40
C HIS A 823 -36.32 -33.38 6.00
N ARG A 824 -36.44 -33.58 7.32
CA ARG A 824 -35.98 -34.82 8.02
C ARG A 824 -36.47 -36.13 7.39
N ASN A 825 -37.65 -36.12 6.76
CA ASN A 825 -38.23 -37.27 6.06
C ASN A 825 -37.65 -37.49 4.64
N GLY A 826 -36.67 -36.69 4.23
CA GLY A 826 -35.98 -36.75 2.94
C GLY A 826 -36.67 -36.00 1.81
N ARG A 827 -37.88 -35.45 2.01
CA ARG A 827 -38.59 -34.66 1.00
C ARG A 827 -37.91 -33.31 0.79
N TRP A 828 -37.82 -32.89 -0.46
CA TRP A 828 -37.39 -31.54 -0.84
C TRP A 828 -38.46 -30.51 -0.46
N LEU A 829 -38.03 -29.31 -0.11
CA LEU A 829 -38.89 -28.16 0.14
C LEU A 829 -39.62 -27.73 -1.15
N GLY A 830 -38.99 -27.93 -2.31
CA GLY A 830 -39.57 -27.62 -3.61
C GLY A 830 -39.51 -26.13 -3.94
N ASN A 831 -38.48 -25.44 -3.45
CA ASN A 831 -38.30 -24.01 -3.71
C ASN A 831 -38.16 -23.74 -5.22
N ARG A 832 -38.81 -22.66 -5.68
CA ARG A 832 -38.76 -22.20 -7.08
C ARG A 832 -38.11 -20.84 -7.24
N ASP A 833 -37.85 -20.12 -6.15
CA ASP A 833 -37.20 -18.82 -6.20
C ASP A 833 -35.67 -19.00 -6.24
N LEU A 834 -35.08 -18.68 -7.38
CA LEU A 834 -33.64 -18.84 -7.60
C LEU A 834 -32.86 -17.56 -7.34
N THR A 835 -33.50 -16.40 -7.47
CA THR A 835 -32.82 -15.12 -7.67
C THR A 835 -32.99 -14.17 -6.48
N ASN A 836 -33.94 -14.43 -5.58
CA ASN A 836 -34.08 -13.68 -4.33
C ASN A 836 -33.46 -14.43 -3.15
N ARG A 837 -33.19 -13.69 -2.07
CA ARG A 837 -32.74 -14.26 -0.80
C ARG A 837 -33.83 -15.16 -0.22
N VAL A 838 -33.43 -16.35 0.26
CA VAL A 838 -34.32 -17.32 0.91
C VAL A 838 -33.74 -17.75 2.26
N PRO A 839 -34.56 -18.14 3.26
CA PRO A 839 -34.08 -18.35 4.63
C PRO A 839 -33.03 -19.46 4.82
N PHE A 840 -32.95 -20.43 3.90
CA PHE A 840 -31.99 -21.52 3.98
C PHE A 840 -30.65 -21.22 3.28
N ILE A 841 -30.47 -20.00 2.74
CA ILE A 841 -29.25 -19.54 2.07
C ILE A 841 -28.69 -18.30 2.78
N THR A 842 -27.41 -18.34 3.13
CA THR A 842 -26.63 -17.22 3.67
C THR A 842 -26.36 -16.18 2.61
N GLU A 843 -26.55 -14.90 2.95
CA GLU A 843 -26.11 -13.72 2.20
C GLU A 843 -26.06 -13.87 0.67
N GLY A 844 -27.16 -14.30 0.09
CA GLY A 844 -27.24 -14.58 -1.34
C GLY A 844 -28.55 -15.24 -1.72
N ALA A 845 -28.62 -15.70 -2.95
CA ALA A 845 -29.75 -16.43 -3.50
C ALA A 845 -29.32 -17.86 -3.87
N VAL A 846 -30.32 -18.71 -4.15
CA VAL A 846 -30.07 -20.10 -4.56
C VAL A 846 -29.15 -20.18 -5.78
N ILE A 847 -29.31 -19.26 -6.74
CA ILE A 847 -28.47 -19.20 -7.95
C ILE A 847 -26.99 -18.91 -7.66
N HIS A 848 -26.67 -18.30 -6.52
CA HIS A 848 -25.28 -18.05 -6.08
C HIS A 848 -24.72 -19.28 -5.37
N TYR A 849 -25.38 -19.72 -4.30
CA TYR A 849 -24.85 -20.75 -3.39
C TYR A 849 -24.86 -22.16 -3.99
N SER A 850 -25.67 -22.43 -5.02
CA SER A 850 -25.68 -23.73 -5.69
C SER A 850 -24.33 -24.13 -6.30
N PHE A 851 -23.43 -23.16 -6.48
CA PHE A 851 -22.08 -23.38 -6.99
C PHE A 851 -21.03 -23.57 -5.89
N TYR A 852 -21.41 -23.54 -4.61
CA TYR A 852 -20.46 -23.67 -3.50
C TYR A 852 -20.09 -25.14 -3.23
N VAL A 853 -19.31 -25.73 -4.15
CA VAL A 853 -18.71 -27.07 -4.02
C VAL A 853 -17.28 -27.04 -4.59
N PRO A 854 -16.36 -26.23 -4.02
CA PRO A 854 -15.05 -25.98 -4.63
C PRO A 854 -14.16 -27.23 -4.71
N HIS A 855 -14.36 -28.21 -3.81
CA HIS A 855 -13.60 -29.45 -3.76
C HIS A 855 -14.12 -30.55 -4.71
N ASP A 856 -15.34 -30.44 -5.25
CA ASP A 856 -15.97 -31.48 -6.08
C ASP A 856 -16.79 -30.88 -7.25
N ILE A 857 -16.16 -30.01 -8.04
CA ILE A 857 -16.82 -29.34 -9.18
C ILE A 857 -17.25 -30.35 -10.26
N TYR A 858 -16.49 -31.44 -10.47
CA TYR A 858 -16.89 -32.51 -11.38
C TYR A 858 -18.15 -33.24 -10.90
N GLY A 859 -18.23 -33.58 -9.61
CA GLY A 859 -19.44 -34.13 -9.03
C GLY A 859 -20.62 -33.17 -9.11
N LEU A 860 -20.39 -31.87 -8.89
CA LEU A 860 -21.44 -30.85 -9.04
C LEU A 860 -21.98 -30.78 -10.47
N MET A 861 -21.10 -30.82 -11.49
CA MET A 861 -21.49 -30.88 -12.89
C MET A 861 -22.41 -32.07 -13.17
N GLU A 862 -22.08 -33.25 -12.64
CA GLU A 862 -22.92 -34.44 -12.73
C GLU A 862 -24.28 -34.22 -12.06
N ALA A 863 -24.31 -33.70 -10.83
CA ALA A 863 -25.54 -33.45 -10.07
C ALA A 863 -26.46 -32.40 -10.72
N MET A 864 -25.90 -31.46 -11.49
CA MET A 864 -26.64 -30.49 -12.28
C MET A 864 -27.17 -31.05 -13.61
N GLY A 865 -26.94 -32.34 -13.88
CA GLY A 865 -27.41 -33.05 -15.05
C GLY A 865 -26.45 -33.01 -16.24
N GLY A 866 -25.15 -32.88 -15.96
CA GLY A 866 -24.08 -32.95 -16.95
C GLY A 866 -23.45 -31.60 -17.28
N ARG A 867 -22.31 -31.67 -17.97
CA ARG A 867 -21.45 -30.53 -18.32
C ARG A 867 -22.22 -29.40 -19.03
N GLU A 868 -23.06 -29.73 -20.02
CA GLU A 868 -23.77 -28.74 -20.82
C GLU A 868 -24.80 -27.97 -19.98
N LYS A 869 -25.53 -28.65 -19.08
CA LYS A 869 -26.47 -27.99 -18.16
C LYS A 869 -25.76 -27.13 -17.13
N PHE A 870 -24.62 -27.57 -16.62
CA PHE A 870 -23.77 -26.77 -15.74
C PHE A 870 -23.33 -25.46 -16.43
N ILE A 871 -22.84 -25.54 -17.67
CA ILE A 871 -22.47 -24.37 -18.48
C ILE A 871 -23.68 -23.44 -18.68
N GLN A 872 -24.86 -23.98 -19.00
CA GLN A 872 -26.08 -23.17 -19.17
C GLN A 872 -26.50 -22.44 -17.88
N LYS A 873 -26.33 -23.08 -16.73
CA LYS A 873 -26.62 -22.47 -15.41
C LYS A 873 -25.64 -21.35 -15.09
N LEU A 874 -24.34 -21.53 -15.39
CA LEU A 874 -23.36 -20.45 -15.30
C LEU A 874 -23.69 -19.32 -16.28
N ASP A 875 -24.03 -19.63 -17.53
CA ASP A 875 -24.40 -18.65 -18.55
C ASP A 875 -25.61 -17.83 -18.08
N THR A 876 -26.59 -18.48 -17.45
CA THR A 876 -27.76 -17.81 -16.83
C THR A 876 -27.33 -16.86 -15.71
N LEU A 877 -26.46 -17.28 -14.79
CA LEU A 877 -25.95 -16.42 -13.73
C LEU A 877 -25.28 -15.16 -14.28
N PHE A 878 -24.49 -15.28 -15.35
CA PHE A 878 -23.76 -14.16 -15.94
C PHE A 878 -24.52 -13.40 -17.03
N GLY A 879 -25.76 -13.80 -17.35
CA GLY A 879 -26.57 -13.20 -18.42
C GLY A 879 -26.02 -13.46 -19.84
N ILE A 880 -25.21 -14.49 -20.03
CA ILE A 880 -24.60 -14.85 -21.31
C ILE A 880 -25.63 -15.58 -22.18
N SER A 881 -25.91 -15.07 -23.38
CA SER A 881 -26.76 -15.77 -24.35
C SER A 881 -25.99 -16.83 -25.12
N SER A 882 -26.66 -17.96 -25.40
CA SER A 882 -26.24 -18.88 -26.46
C SER A 882 -26.90 -18.47 -27.78
N PRO A 883 -26.20 -18.49 -28.93
CA PRO A 883 -26.85 -18.37 -30.23
C PRO A 883 -27.90 -19.49 -30.33
N SER A 884 -29.16 -19.13 -30.58
CA SER A 884 -30.23 -20.12 -30.73
C SER A 884 -29.91 -21.06 -31.89
N SER A 885 -30.05 -22.36 -31.66
CA SER A 885 -29.88 -23.41 -32.66
C SER A 885 -31.09 -23.51 -33.61
N THR A 886 -31.57 -22.37 -34.11
CA THR A 886 -32.67 -22.30 -35.09
C THR A 886 -32.38 -21.19 -36.09
N GLY A 887 -31.78 -21.52 -37.23
CA GLY A 887 -31.55 -20.58 -38.31
C GLY A 887 -30.62 -21.12 -39.38
N GLU A 888 -31.02 -22.17 -40.09
CA GLU A 888 -30.48 -22.43 -41.42
C GLU A 888 -30.76 -21.21 -42.33
N GLY A 889 -29.72 -20.69 -42.97
CA GLY A 889 -29.80 -19.85 -44.17
C GLY A 889 -29.92 -18.34 -43.94
N ARG A 890 -28.80 -17.63 -44.11
CA ARG A 890 -28.61 -16.63 -45.18
C ARG A 890 -27.24 -15.95 -45.07
N ASP A 891 -26.54 -15.95 -46.19
CA ASP A 891 -25.29 -15.25 -46.45
C ASP A 891 -25.44 -13.73 -46.27
N GLY A 892 -24.40 -13.10 -45.73
CA GLY A 892 -24.28 -11.65 -45.66
C GLY A 892 -23.05 -11.22 -44.88
N ALA A 893 -21.96 -10.91 -45.59
CA ALA A 893 -20.79 -10.24 -45.04
C ALA A 893 -21.15 -8.80 -44.63
N GLY A 894 -20.78 -8.39 -43.40
CA GLY A 894 -20.93 -7.01 -42.96
C GLY A 894 -20.74 -6.82 -41.45
N GLU A 895 -19.61 -6.18 -41.11
CA GLU A 895 -19.35 -5.35 -39.93
C GLU A 895 -19.23 -5.97 -38.53
N ALA A 896 -18.11 -5.60 -37.88
CA ALA A 896 -17.81 -5.85 -36.50
C ALA A 896 -18.77 -5.06 -35.60
N SER A 897 -19.56 -5.76 -34.79
CA SER A 897 -20.29 -5.18 -33.67
C SER A 897 -19.65 -5.60 -32.35
N ASP A 898 -19.31 -4.57 -31.58
CA ASP A 898 -18.81 -4.64 -30.21
C ASP A 898 -19.80 -5.31 -29.25
N GLY A 899 -19.21 -5.90 -28.20
CA GLY A 899 -19.79 -6.41 -26.96
C GLY A 899 -21.29 -6.23 -26.71
N ALA A 900 -22.08 -7.27 -26.98
CA ALA A 900 -23.33 -7.52 -26.27
C ALA A 900 -23.63 -9.02 -26.26
N LEU A 901 -23.57 -9.63 -25.07
CA LEU A 901 -24.14 -10.95 -24.79
C LEU A 901 -25.35 -10.70 -23.88
N SER A 902 -26.56 -10.78 -24.41
CA SER A 902 -27.81 -10.61 -23.65
C SER A 902 -28.65 -11.87 -23.72
N SER A 903 -28.98 -12.48 -22.56
CA SER A 903 -29.98 -13.55 -22.40
C SER A 903 -31.34 -13.18 -23.04
N ALA A 904 -32.29 -14.10 -23.16
CA ALA A 904 -33.63 -13.80 -23.69
C ALA A 904 -34.39 -12.72 -22.86
N SER A 905 -33.93 -12.40 -21.64
CA SER A 905 -34.33 -11.22 -20.84
C SER A 905 -33.22 -10.16 -20.69
N GLY A 906 -31.98 -10.44 -21.10
CA GLY A 906 -30.80 -9.59 -20.93
C GLY A 906 -30.25 -9.48 -19.49
N GLU A 907 -30.88 -10.11 -18.51
CA GLU A 907 -30.56 -9.92 -17.08
C GLU A 907 -29.45 -10.88 -16.58
N ALA A 908 -28.43 -10.34 -15.89
CA ALA A 908 -27.36 -11.11 -15.24
C ALA A 908 -27.53 -11.10 -13.71
N PHE A 909 -27.39 -12.22 -13.01
CA PHE A 909 -27.65 -12.36 -11.56
C PHE A 909 -26.39 -12.45 -10.69
N TYR A 910 -25.19 -12.41 -11.28
CA TYR A 910 -23.94 -12.41 -10.53
C TYR A 910 -23.84 -11.22 -9.58
N TRP A 911 -23.38 -11.47 -8.35
CA TRP A 911 -23.16 -10.46 -7.33
C TRP A 911 -21.72 -10.54 -6.86
N HIS A 912 -20.89 -9.56 -7.24
CA HIS A 912 -19.47 -9.62 -6.91
C HIS A 912 -19.15 -9.18 -5.48
N GLY A 913 -19.87 -8.19 -4.94
CA GLY A 913 -19.65 -7.67 -3.60
C GLY A 913 -20.09 -8.61 -2.47
N ASN A 914 -20.11 -9.93 -2.71
CA ASN A 914 -20.30 -10.93 -1.67
C ASN A 914 -19.60 -12.25 -2.00
N GLU A 915 -19.09 -12.88 -0.96
CA GLU A 915 -18.11 -13.95 -0.95
C GLU A 915 -18.53 -15.26 -1.65
N PRO A 916 -19.80 -15.73 -1.57
CA PRO A 916 -20.20 -17.01 -2.17
C PRO A 916 -20.02 -17.05 -3.69
N CYS A 917 -19.90 -15.89 -4.33
CA CYS A 917 -19.78 -15.75 -5.77
C CYS A 917 -18.33 -15.77 -6.28
N HIS A 918 -17.34 -15.50 -5.42
CA HIS A 918 -15.96 -15.18 -5.82
C HIS A 918 -15.28 -16.26 -6.69
N GLN A 919 -15.56 -17.54 -6.45
CA GLN A 919 -14.98 -18.64 -7.20
C GLN A 919 -15.71 -18.97 -8.52
N ILE A 920 -16.96 -18.53 -8.67
CA ILE A 920 -17.84 -18.99 -9.76
C ILE A 920 -17.32 -18.66 -11.17
N PRO A 921 -16.74 -17.46 -11.45
CA PRO A 921 -16.21 -17.13 -12.78
C PRO A 921 -15.14 -18.12 -13.27
N TYR A 922 -14.42 -18.77 -12.36
CA TYR A 922 -13.35 -19.72 -12.65
C TYR A 922 -13.85 -21.14 -12.95
N MET A 923 -15.11 -21.45 -12.69
CA MET A 923 -15.65 -22.80 -12.87
C MET A 923 -15.77 -23.24 -14.33
N TYR A 924 -15.79 -22.30 -15.29
CA TYR A 924 -15.72 -22.65 -16.71
C TYR A 924 -14.41 -23.38 -17.08
N ALA A 925 -13.34 -23.20 -16.30
CA ALA A 925 -12.08 -23.93 -16.50
C ALA A 925 -12.27 -25.45 -16.32
N TRP A 926 -13.04 -25.90 -15.32
CA TRP A 926 -13.39 -27.32 -15.15
C TRP A 926 -14.25 -27.85 -16.29
N ALA A 927 -15.14 -27.01 -16.80
CA ALA A 927 -16.02 -27.35 -17.92
C ALA A 927 -15.32 -27.26 -19.29
N GLY A 928 -14.00 -27.00 -19.35
CA GLY A 928 -13.25 -26.90 -20.62
C GLY A 928 -13.67 -25.70 -21.48
N GLN A 929 -14.09 -24.60 -20.84
CA GLN A 929 -14.38 -23.32 -21.50
C GLN A 929 -13.60 -22.15 -20.87
N PRO A 930 -12.26 -22.23 -20.69
CA PRO A 930 -11.48 -21.23 -19.97
C PRO A 930 -11.54 -19.82 -20.58
N TRP A 931 -11.87 -19.70 -21.87
CA TRP A 931 -12.07 -18.39 -22.51
C TRP A 931 -13.24 -17.61 -21.91
N LYS A 932 -14.27 -18.27 -21.37
CA LYS A 932 -15.36 -17.59 -20.63
C LYS A 932 -14.88 -17.09 -19.27
N THR A 933 -14.03 -17.85 -18.57
CA THR A 933 -13.36 -17.36 -17.35
C THR A 933 -12.53 -16.11 -17.65
N GLN A 934 -11.70 -16.14 -18.70
CA GLN A 934 -10.88 -14.99 -19.12
C GLN A 934 -11.73 -13.74 -19.35
N GLN A 935 -12.85 -13.88 -20.08
CA GLN A 935 -13.78 -12.78 -20.36
C GLN A 935 -14.42 -12.23 -19.08
N LEU A 936 -14.97 -13.10 -18.23
CA LEU A 936 -15.69 -12.69 -17.03
C LEU A 936 -14.78 -12.06 -15.98
N VAL A 937 -13.60 -12.62 -15.75
CA VAL A 937 -12.62 -12.06 -14.81
C VAL A 937 -12.21 -10.66 -15.24
N ARG A 938 -11.93 -10.44 -16.54
CA ARG A 938 -11.59 -9.10 -17.04
C ARG A 938 -12.74 -8.12 -16.91
N ARG A 939 -13.98 -8.55 -17.19
CA ARG A 939 -15.16 -7.73 -16.98
C ARG A 939 -15.29 -7.31 -15.51
N ILE A 940 -15.21 -8.26 -14.58
CA ILE A 940 -15.35 -7.99 -13.14
C ILE A 940 -14.26 -7.03 -12.65
N LEU A 941 -13.00 -7.25 -13.04
CA LEU A 941 -11.89 -6.34 -12.71
C LEU A 941 -12.14 -4.89 -13.19
N GLN A 942 -12.85 -4.72 -14.31
CA GLN A 942 -13.17 -3.41 -14.89
C GLN A 942 -14.41 -2.77 -14.29
N THR A 943 -15.42 -3.55 -13.89
CA THR A 943 -16.74 -3.03 -13.51
C THR A 943 -16.97 -2.95 -12.01
N GLU A 944 -16.24 -3.75 -11.22
CA GLU A 944 -16.47 -3.89 -9.77
C GLU A 944 -15.32 -3.37 -8.90
N TYR A 945 -14.25 -2.89 -9.53
CA TYR A 945 -13.12 -2.27 -8.86
C TYR A 945 -12.73 -0.98 -9.56
N LEU A 946 -12.95 0.14 -8.90
CA LEU A 946 -12.60 1.47 -9.39
C LEU A 946 -11.63 2.14 -8.40
N ASP A 947 -10.74 2.98 -8.91
CA ASP A 947 -9.79 3.75 -8.08
C ASP A 947 -10.43 5.06 -7.58
N LEU A 948 -11.56 4.95 -6.88
CA LEU A 948 -12.42 6.05 -6.42
C LEU A 948 -12.92 5.75 -4.99
N PRO A 949 -13.36 6.75 -4.20
CA PRO A 949 -13.89 6.51 -2.86
C PRO A 949 -15.02 5.48 -2.78
N GLY A 950 -15.94 5.47 -3.75
CA GLY A 950 -17.01 4.47 -3.89
C GLY A 950 -16.64 3.25 -4.74
N GLY A 951 -15.34 2.94 -4.87
CA GLY A 951 -14.83 2.04 -5.91
C GLY A 951 -14.96 0.54 -5.65
N LEU A 952 -15.59 0.11 -4.55
CA LEU A 952 -15.82 -1.30 -4.23
C LEU A 952 -17.31 -1.61 -4.32
N SER A 953 -17.65 -2.79 -4.85
CA SER A 953 -19.03 -3.24 -5.08
C SER A 953 -19.77 -3.75 -3.84
N GLY A 954 -19.08 -3.77 -2.71
CA GLY A 954 -19.55 -4.19 -1.39
C GLY A 954 -18.40 -4.07 -0.38
N ASN A 955 -18.64 -4.57 0.82
CA ASN A 955 -17.64 -4.71 1.88
C ASN A 955 -16.31 -5.29 1.35
N ASP A 956 -15.17 -4.75 1.80
CA ASP A 956 -13.85 -5.34 1.45
C ASP A 956 -13.55 -6.62 2.26
N ASP A 957 -14.29 -6.81 3.37
CA ASP A 957 -14.27 -7.94 4.31
C ASP A 957 -12.86 -8.44 4.66
N ALA A 958 -12.15 -7.62 5.46
CA ALA A 958 -10.80 -7.92 5.94
C ALA A 958 -9.78 -8.16 4.81
N GLY A 959 -10.01 -7.57 3.64
CA GLY A 959 -9.13 -7.71 2.48
C GLY A 959 -9.47 -8.86 1.54
N GLN A 960 -10.59 -9.57 1.75
CA GLN A 960 -11.00 -10.67 0.89
C GLN A 960 -11.30 -10.23 -0.54
N MET A 961 -12.08 -9.15 -0.73
CA MET A 961 -12.34 -8.58 -2.05
C MET A 961 -11.05 -8.08 -2.71
N SER A 962 -10.24 -7.34 -1.96
CA SER A 962 -8.93 -6.89 -2.42
C SER A 962 -7.99 -8.05 -2.82
N ALA A 963 -7.98 -9.16 -2.08
CA ALA A 963 -7.20 -10.34 -2.43
C ALA A 963 -7.72 -11.03 -3.70
N TRP A 964 -9.04 -11.04 -3.92
CA TRP A 964 -9.62 -11.51 -5.18
C TRP A 964 -9.11 -10.69 -6.36
N TYR A 965 -9.13 -9.35 -6.26
CA TYR A 965 -8.58 -8.48 -7.31
C TYR A 965 -7.11 -8.79 -7.58
N ILE A 966 -6.28 -8.92 -6.55
CA ILE A 966 -4.84 -9.17 -6.69
C ILE A 966 -4.58 -10.46 -7.48
N PHE A 967 -5.19 -11.57 -7.07
CA PHE A 967 -5.07 -12.86 -7.75
C PHE A 967 -5.56 -12.77 -9.21
N SER A 968 -6.75 -12.24 -9.40
CA SER A 968 -7.37 -12.06 -10.72
C SER A 968 -6.53 -11.19 -11.66
N ALA A 969 -5.98 -10.08 -11.16
CA ALA A 969 -5.14 -9.16 -11.93
C ALA A 969 -3.77 -9.76 -12.27
N LEU A 970 -3.20 -10.58 -11.38
CA LEU A 970 -2.02 -11.41 -11.67
C LEU A 970 -2.32 -12.52 -12.69
N GLY A 971 -3.60 -12.88 -12.86
CA GLY A 971 -4.06 -13.80 -13.90
C GLY A 971 -4.41 -15.20 -13.39
N PHE A 972 -4.56 -15.42 -12.08
CA PHE A 972 -4.92 -16.74 -11.53
C PHE A 972 -5.61 -16.66 -10.16
N TYR A 973 -6.43 -17.65 -9.78
CA TYR A 973 -7.19 -17.62 -8.51
C TYR A 973 -7.24 -18.98 -7.77
N PRO A 974 -7.11 -19.03 -6.44
CA PRO A 974 -7.24 -20.25 -5.64
C PRO A 974 -8.72 -20.62 -5.40
N VAL A 975 -9.36 -21.29 -6.36
CA VAL A 975 -10.80 -21.68 -6.25
C VAL A 975 -11.08 -22.62 -5.07
N CYS A 976 -10.15 -23.52 -4.76
CA CYS A 976 -10.30 -24.51 -3.71
C CYS A 976 -9.06 -24.46 -2.80
N PRO A 977 -9.03 -23.55 -1.80
CA PRO A 977 -8.04 -23.61 -0.74
C PRO A 977 -8.01 -25.01 -0.09
N ALA A 978 -6.85 -25.44 0.40
CA ALA A 978 -6.48 -26.82 0.75
C ALA A 978 -6.14 -27.73 -0.46
N THR A 979 -6.03 -27.16 -1.66
CA THR A 979 -5.42 -27.81 -2.83
C THR A 979 -4.25 -26.99 -3.35
N PRO A 980 -3.24 -27.62 -4.01
CA PRO A 980 -2.09 -26.89 -4.50
C PRO A 980 -2.37 -26.16 -5.83
N TYR A 981 -3.62 -26.05 -6.29
CA TYR A 981 -3.94 -25.54 -7.63
C TYR A 981 -4.46 -24.11 -7.61
N TYR A 982 -4.11 -23.37 -8.67
CA TYR A 982 -4.66 -22.05 -8.97
C TYR A 982 -5.12 -22.00 -10.42
N ILE A 983 -6.27 -21.40 -10.66
CA ILE A 983 -6.95 -21.46 -11.96
C ILE A 983 -6.61 -20.23 -12.77
N LEU A 984 -6.15 -20.42 -14.01
CA LEU A 984 -5.77 -19.32 -14.88
C LEU A 984 -7.01 -18.54 -15.31
N GLY A 985 -6.97 -17.24 -15.06
CA GLY A 985 -7.90 -16.24 -15.59
C GLY A 985 -7.28 -15.52 -16.77
N SER A 986 -7.22 -14.19 -16.69
CA SER A 986 -6.63 -13.33 -17.70
C SER A 986 -5.79 -12.24 -17.02
N PRO A 987 -4.46 -12.22 -17.23
CA PRO A 987 -3.57 -11.27 -16.56
C PRO A 987 -3.81 -9.83 -17.03
N THR A 988 -3.65 -8.89 -16.10
CA THR A 988 -3.71 -7.44 -16.38
C THR A 988 -2.33 -6.86 -16.74
N PHE A 989 -1.27 -7.43 -16.17
CA PHE A 989 0.09 -6.89 -16.27
C PHE A 989 0.90 -7.59 -17.36
N ARG A 990 1.81 -6.84 -17.98
CA ARG A 990 2.73 -7.40 -18.98
C ARG A 990 3.72 -8.38 -18.37
N ARG A 991 4.06 -8.15 -17.10
CA ARG A 991 4.94 -9.01 -16.33
C ARG A 991 4.60 -8.89 -14.85
N ALA A 992 4.60 -10.01 -14.15
CA ALA A 992 4.47 -10.05 -12.70
C ALA A 992 5.44 -11.10 -12.13
N ARG A 993 6.01 -10.82 -10.95
CA ARG A 993 6.76 -11.82 -10.19
C ARG A 993 5.96 -12.22 -8.96
N ILE A 994 5.72 -13.51 -8.80
CA ILE A 994 4.97 -14.09 -7.67
C ILE A 994 5.89 -15.12 -7.00
N GLY A 995 6.39 -14.79 -5.81
CA GLY A 995 7.45 -15.60 -5.20
C GLY A 995 8.66 -15.71 -6.15
N ARG A 996 8.91 -16.92 -6.64
CA ARG A 996 9.98 -17.23 -7.61
C ARG A 996 9.46 -17.40 -9.04
N LEU A 997 8.15 -17.47 -9.25
CA LEU A 997 7.53 -17.50 -10.58
C LEU A 997 7.60 -16.11 -11.22
N VAL A 998 7.93 -16.07 -12.52
CA VAL A 998 7.70 -14.92 -13.39
C VAL A 998 6.57 -15.27 -14.35
N MET A 999 5.50 -14.48 -14.33
CA MET A 999 4.43 -14.55 -15.32
C MET A 999 4.65 -13.43 -16.35
N GLU A 1000 4.74 -13.79 -17.63
CA GLU A 1000 4.94 -12.86 -18.74
C GLU A 1000 3.73 -12.90 -19.67
N ALA A 1001 3.10 -11.75 -19.91
CA ALA A 1001 1.99 -11.58 -20.84
C ALA A 1001 2.19 -10.27 -21.62
N PRO A 1002 3.23 -10.17 -22.48
CA PRO A 1002 3.69 -8.89 -23.04
C PRO A 1002 2.62 -8.13 -23.81
N ASP A 1003 1.67 -8.86 -24.41
CA ASP A 1003 0.57 -8.33 -25.21
C ASP A 1003 -0.73 -8.13 -24.40
N ALA A 1004 -0.75 -8.36 -23.09
CA ALA A 1004 -1.92 -8.12 -22.25
C ALA A 1004 -2.34 -6.64 -22.31
N SER A 1005 -3.62 -6.40 -22.61
CA SER A 1005 -4.21 -5.07 -22.72
C SER A 1005 -5.72 -5.11 -22.41
N ALA A 1006 -6.40 -3.97 -22.55
CA ALA A 1006 -7.86 -3.92 -22.46
C ALA A 1006 -8.53 -4.76 -23.56
N GLU A 1007 -7.92 -4.83 -24.73
CA GLU A 1007 -8.39 -5.58 -25.91
C GLU A 1007 -7.92 -7.03 -25.89
N ASN A 1008 -6.65 -7.27 -25.55
CA ASN A 1008 -6.02 -8.59 -25.61
C ASN A 1008 -6.20 -9.38 -24.30
N ILE A 1009 -7.41 -9.89 -24.10
CA ILE A 1009 -7.79 -10.58 -22.87
C ILE A 1009 -7.71 -12.11 -22.93
N TYR A 1010 -7.57 -12.70 -24.12
CA TYR A 1010 -7.65 -14.15 -24.30
C TYR A 1010 -6.28 -14.80 -24.46
N ILE A 1011 -6.02 -15.86 -23.70
CA ILE A 1011 -4.79 -16.66 -23.84
C ILE A 1011 -4.89 -17.48 -25.13
N GLN A 1012 -3.95 -17.24 -26.05
CA GLN A 1012 -3.87 -17.96 -27.33
C GLN A 1012 -3.02 -19.22 -27.20
N ARG A 1013 -1.91 -19.11 -26.48
CA ARG A 1013 -0.97 -20.20 -26.15
C ARG A 1013 -0.18 -19.84 -24.90
N ALA A 1014 0.37 -20.84 -24.23
CA ALA A 1014 1.24 -20.66 -23.07
C ALA A 1014 2.50 -21.52 -23.19
N THR A 1015 3.59 -21.08 -22.56
CA THR A 1015 4.80 -21.87 -22.38
C THR A 1015 5.29 -21.82 -20.94
N TRP A 1016 5.75 -22.96 -20.44
CA TRP A 1016 6.42 -23.10 -19.15
C TRP A 1016 7.90 -23.37 -19.39
N ASN A 1017 8.76 -22.44 -18.99
CA ASN A 1017 10.21 -22.51 -19.24
C ASN A 1017 10.55 -22.83 -20.71
N GLY A 1018 9.84 -22.17 -21.64
CA GLY A 1018 10.00 -22.33 -23.09
C GLY A 1018 9.34 -23.58 -23.71
N ARG A 1019 8.75 -24.46 -22.91
CA ARG A 1019 8.03 -25.65 -23.41
C ARG A 1019 6.52 -25.40 -23.49
N PRO A 1020 5.80 -25.99 -24.46
CA PRO A 1020 4.34 -25.84 -24.55
C PRO A 1020 3.62 -26.16 -23.23
N TYR A 1021 2.69 -25.29 -22.85
CA TYR A 1021 1.85 -25.44 -21.66
C TYR A 1021 0.39 -25.27 -22.05
N THR A 1022 -0.41 -26.31 -21.86
CA THR A 1022 -1.82 -26.34 -22.31
C THR A 1022 -2.83 -26.34 -21.17
N ARG A 1023 -2.38 -26.60 -19.93
CA ARG A 1023 -3.26 -26.64 -18.75
C ARG A 1023 -3.81 -25.25 -18.42
N ASN A 1024 -5.06 -25.19 -18.00
CA ASN A 1024 -5.74 -23.94 -17.61
C ASN A 1024 -5.61 -23.62 -16.10
N TYR A 1025 -4.62 -24.22 -15.43
CA TYR A 1025 -4.29 -24.03 -14.02
C TYR A 1025 -2.77 -24.05 -13.84
N ILE A 1026 -2.27 -23.60 -12.69
CA ILE A 1026 -0.89 -23.74 -12.23
C ILE A 1026 -0.87 -24.40 -10.85
N SER A 1027 0.26 -24.99 -10.45
CA SER A 1027 0.44 -25.54 -9.10
C SER A 1027 1.23 -24.59 -8.19
N HIS A 1028 1.08 -24.77 -6.88
CA HIS A 1028 1.86 -24.05 -5.88
C HIS A 1028 3.37 -24.32 -6.01
N ASP A 1029 3.76 -25.53 -6.42
CA ASP A 1029 5.15 -25.85 -6.73
C ASP A 1029 5.75 -24.99 -7.85
N MET A 1030 4.93 -24.52 -8.81
CA MET A 1030 5.41 -23.57 -9.82
C MET A 1030 5.71 -22.20 -9.21
N LEU A 1031 4.92 -21.75 -8.23
CA LEU A 1031 5.15 -20.51 -7.48
C LEU A 1031 6.41 -20.61 -6.60
N ALA A 1032 6.56 -21.73 -5.89
CA ALA A 1032 7.64 -21.98 -4.95
C ALA A 1032 8.97 -22.36 -5.63
N GLY A 1033 8.93 -23.17 -6.68
CA GLY A 1033 10.11 -23.63 -7.44
C GLY A 1033 10.64 -22.58 -8.42
N GLY A 1034 9.77 -21.70 -8.90
CA GLY A 1034 10.10 -20.65 -9.86
C GLY A 1034 10.23 -21.12 -11.29
N GLY A 1035 10.52 -20.17 -12.18
CA GLY A 1035 10.51 -20.36 -13.63
C GLY A 1035 9.69 -19.27 -14.30
N THR A 1036 9.52 -19.38 -15.62
CA THR A 1036 8.77 -18.42 -16.43
C THR A 1036 7.56 -19.09 -17.07
N LEU A 1037 6.36 -18.61 -16.73
CA LEU A 1037 5.14 -18.90 -17.48
C LEU A 1037 4.87 -17.73 -18.43
N ARG A 1038 5.04 -17.95 -19.72
CA ARG A 1038 4.72 -16.95 -20.75
C ARG A 1038 3.37 -17.25 -21.39
N LEU A 1039 2.50 -16.26 -21.41
CA LEU A 1039 1.15 -16.27 -21.97
C LEU A 1039 1.13 -15.33 -23.18
N ASP A 1040 0.83 -15.87 -24.35
CA ASP A 1040 0.65 -15.05 -25.54
C ASP A 1040 -0.84 -14.70 -25.65
N MET A 1041 -1.14 -13.41 -25.55
CA MET A 1041 -2.48 -12.86 -25.44
C MET A 1041 -3.04 -12.47 -26.82
N GLY A 1042 -4.35 -12.42 -26.96
CA GLY A 1042 -5.01 -11.99 -28.18
C GLY A 1042 -6.45 -11.51 -27.95
N PRO A 1043 -7.05 -10.83 -28.94
CA PRO A 1043 -8.34 -10.15 -28.79
C PRO A 1043 -9.56 -11.06 -29.02
N ARG A 1044 -9.36 -12.28 -29.52
CA ARG A 1044 -10.43 -13.25 -29.80
C ARG A 1044 -10.22 -14.54 -29.01
N PRO A 1045 -11.30 -15.21 -28.56
CA PRO A 1045 -11.17 -16.44 -27.77
C PRO A 1045 -10.57 -17.58 -28.60
N ASN A 1046 -9.52 -18.21 -28.08
CA ASN A 1046 -9.06 -19.50 -28.58
C ASN A 1046 -9.82 -20.63 -27.88
N LYS A 1047 -10.85 -21.18 -28.55
CA LYS A 1047 -11.69 -22.24 -27.98
C LYS A 1047 -11.02 -23.62 -27.89
N ALA A 1048 -9.80 -23.77 -28.40
CA ALA A 1048 -9.05 -25.03 -28.35
C ALA A 1048 -8.04 -25.07 -27.19
N TRP A 1049 -7.52 -23.93 -26.75
CA TRP A 1049 -6.52 -23.88 -25.67
C TRP A 1049 -7.17 -24.17 -24.31
N GLY A 1050 -6.53 -24.98 -23.47
CA GLY A 1050 -6.99 -25.26 -22.10
C GLY A 1050 -8.35 -25.93 -21.99
N SER A 1051 -8.82 -26.58 -23.05
CA SER A 1051 -10.22 -27.04 -23.19
C SER A 1051 -10.37 -28.56 -23.21
N ARG A 1052 -9.27 -29.31 -23.32
CA ARG A 1052 -9.29 -30.77 -23.27
C ARG A 1052 -9.40 -31.25 -21.82
N PRO A 1053 -10.01 -32.42 -21.55
CA PRO A 1053 -10.14 -32.94 -20.19
C PRO A 1053 -8.82 -33.00 -19.40
N GLU A 1054 -7.71 -33.36 -20.04
CA GLU A 1054 -6.37 -33.41 -19.42
C GLU A 1054 -5.74 -32.03 -19.15
N ASP A 1055 -6.28 -30.98 -19.76
CA ASP A 1055 -5.85 -29.59 -19.55
C ASP A 1055 -6.64 -28.90 -18.42
N CYS A 1056 -7.80 -29.46 -18.05
CA CYS A 1056 -8.64 -28.97 -16.96
C CYS A 1056 -8.05 -29.29 -15.58
N PRO A 1057 -8.49 -28.60 -14.50
CA PRO A 1057 -7.95 -28.83 -13.17
C PRO A 1057 -8.25 -30.25 -12.67
N PRO A 1058 -7.35 -30.87 -11.88
CA PRO A 1058 -7.53 -32.26 -11.46
C PRO A 1058 -8.76 -32.48 -10.57
N ASP A 1059 -9.30 -33.70 -10.61
CA ASP A 1059 -10.29 -34.16 -9.64
C ASP A 1059 -9.59 -34.50 -8.32
N VAL A 1060 -9.86 -33.71 -7.28
CA VAL A 1060 -9.23 -33.85 -5.96
C VAL A 1060 -10.00 -34.78 -5.01
N MET A 1061 -11.11 -35.36 -5.47
CA MET A 1061 -11.93 -36.30 -4.70
C MET A 1061 -11.59 -37.78 -4.95
N GLN A 1062 -10.64 -38.06 -5.86
CA GLN A 1062 -10.19 -39.41 -6.24
C GLN A 1062 -9.08 -39.96 -5.35
#